data_AF-A0A1H0YQK3-F1
#
_entry.id   AF-A0A1H0YQK3-F1
#
_cell.length_a   1.000
_cell.length_b   1.000
_cell.length_c   1.000
_cell.angle_alpha   90.00
_cell.angle_beta   90.00
_cell.angle_gamma   90.00
#
_symmetry.space_group_name_H-M   'P 1'
#
loop_
_entity.id
_entity.type
_entity.pdbx_description
1 polymer ?
#
loop_
_entity_poly.entity_id
_entity_poly.type
_entity_poly.pdbx_seq_one_letter_code
_entity_poly.pdbx_strand_id
1 'polypeptide(L)'
;MIIVSPGTPGCHRSITEAVEAAPAGATVHVAPGHYAENLAPSTPVTITAEDGPDTVEITTTRGPVVAAEATTQLSGVSLRSTDPETPAAVTGAGRLTLTECRIEATAWTAAYAHGHGVLALRDCSIRNPEGAGAVVTSTGDNAIEGCTVTETGTSGIVAAEHGALTLRSCTVERAEGNGLCLNGHGRIDGTDLTITGALKPALAVEDQASATLTRLAARENRGIGCYLATTSTVELTECSVDGAEADGMLLASPGHTVLEQCTVARSTHHGLRITGGATGTVRDCAITGVRGTGVTLANEASTQLERLTLHECAGTGLTASTGATPTIHRLRITDPAGAAVEITTEARAGLDHVEIERAGEVGVLVADDGSALVHGCSVRDTSGSGVAVVRSTNATFEDCDVHRSGGDGVHIGERGGIRLNRCRVRSGRSGGTRIDPSGRAELSESEFAENAADGITVRSAETVVIRDCTTGDNRGAGLRRAVPSGALTVERLTSTGNGTPDTHDTASRDDDAATPEETAQRSEPMRELTSLVGLEGVKHDVTTLVNLNKMAKRRQEAGLSAPPMSRHLVFAGAPGTGKTTVARLYGAILAELDVLASGHLVEVSRADLVADVVGGTAIKTTEEFNKALGGVLFLDEAYTLSNSSGGSGPDFGKEAIDTLVKLMEDHRDEVVVIVAGYSREMREFLASNPGLESRFSRTIEFTNYTAAELVTIVRQECAKHDYQLEDGAADALLEHFEALPKDGTFGNGRTARKTFERMVDHQASRLSVSPDTSTADLTRLTAEDVDGIKADAPG
;
A
#
# COMPACT_ATOMS: atom_id res chain seq x y z
N MET A 1 -24.95 -1.37 60.85
CA MET A 1 -24.86 -0.33 59.80
C MET A 1 -23.63 0.49 60.10
N ILE A 2 -22.63 0.45 59.22
CA ILE A 2 -21.39 1.20 59.40
C ILE A 2 -21.58 2.52 58.65
N ILE A 3 -21.57 3.63 59.38
CA ILE A 3 -21.81 4.97 58.84
C ILE A 3 -20.55 5.81 59.02
N VAL A 4 -20.13 6.48 57.95
CA VAL A 4 -18.99 7.41 57.93
C VAL A 4 -19.52 8.82 57.84
N SER A 5 -19.23 9.64 58.85
CA SER A 5 -19.59 11.06 58.87
C SER A 5 -18.62 11.80 59.78
N PRO A 6 -17.76 12.70 59.25
CA PRO A 6 -16.72 13.37 60.04
C PRO A 6 -17.26 14.17 61.24
N GLY A 7 -18.49 14.69 61.12
CA GLY A 7 -19.11 15.58 62.11
C GLY A 7 -20.15 14.92 63.02
N THR A 8 -20.57 13.67 62.76
CA THR A 8 -21.71 13.07 63.47
C THR A 8 -21.25 12.14 64.60
N PRO A 9 -21.64 12.38 65.86
CA PRO A 9 -21.30 11.51 66.98
C PRO A 9 -21.80 10.07 66.76
N GLY A 10 -20.94 9.08 67.02
CA GLY A 10 -21.26 7.66 66.85
C GLY A 10 -21.01 7.09 65.46
N CYS A 11 -20.59 7.92 64.50
CA CYS A 11 -20.11 7.49 63.17
C CYS A 11 -18.58 7.36 63.15
N HIS A 12 -18.06 6.59 62.19
CA HIS A 12 -16.63 6.60 61.87
C HIS A 12 -16.24 7.95 61.26
N ARG A 13 -15.03 8.42 61.57
CA ARG A 13 -14.55 9.75 61.13
C ARG A 13 -13.94 9.71 59.74
N SER A 14 -13.42 8.56 59.32
CA SER A 14 -12.78 8.32 58.03
C SER A 14 -13.34 7.06 57.38
N ILE A 15 -13.24 6.98 56.05
CA ILE A 15 -13.68 5.78 55.32
C ILE A 15 -12.73 4.61 55.63
N THR A 16 -11.43 4.90 55.74
CA THR A 16 -10.40 3.91 56.06
C THR A 16 -10.67 3.21 57.40
N GLU A 17 -10.97 3.97 58.46
CA GLU A 17 -11.31 3.41 59.78
C GLU A 17 -12.55 2.50 59.71
N ALA A 18 -13.54 2.88 58.92
CA ALA A 18 -14.77 2.11 58.75
C ALA A 18 -14.52 0.80 57.98
N VAL A 19 -13.69 0.84 56.94
CA VAL A 19 -13.31 -0.34 56.14
C VAL A 19 -12.47 -1.32 56.97
N GLU A 20 -11.53 -0.83 57.77
CA GLU A 20 -10.71 -1.69 58.65
C GLU A 20 -11.51 -2.35 59.77
N ALA A 21 -12.52 -1.66 60.30
CA ALA A 21 -13.41 -2.18 61.34
C ALA A 21 -14.54 -3.07 60.79
N ALA A 22 -14.78 -3.03 59.47
CA ALA A 22 -15.87 -3.75 58.83
C ALA A 22 -15.64 -5.27 58.80
N PRO A 23 -16.63 -6.10 59.16
CA PRO A 23 -16.57 -7.52 58.88
C PRO A 23 -16.60 -7.77 57.37
N ALA A 24 -16.01 -8.88 56.92
CA ALA A 24 -16.00 -9.25 55.50
C ALA A 24 -17.43 -9.28 54.92
N GLY A 25 -17.61 -8.56 53.81
CA GLY A 25 -18.87 -8.40 53.09
C GLY A 25 -19.78 -7.28 53.63
N ALA A 26 -19.34 -6.46 54.58
CA ALA A 26 -20.17 -5.38 55.10
C ALA A 26 -20.36 -4.22 54.12
N THR A 27 -21.45 -3.48 54.32
CA THR A 27 -21.75 -2.22 53.63
C THR A 27 -21.44 -1.03 54.53
N VAL A 28 -20.62 -0.12 54.02
CA VAL A 28 -20.23 1.16 54.61
C VAL A 28 -21.00 2.27 53.89
N HIS A 29 -21.85 2.98 54.62
CA HIS A 29 -22.58 4.15 54.12
C HIS A 29 -21.79 5.42 54.41
N VAL A 30 -21.55 6.24 53.39
CA VAL A 30 -20.74 7.45 53.50
C VAL A 30 -21.64 8.66 53.31
N ALA A 31 -21.74 9.50 54.35
CA ALA A 31 -22.50 10.75 54.29
C ALA A 31 -21.83 11.74 53.31
N PRO A 32 -22.55 12.76 52.80
CA PRO A 32 -21.97 13.75 51.90
C PRO A 32 -20.74 14.44 52.48
N GLY A 33 -19.69 14.62 51.68
CA GLY A 33 -18.48 15.31 52.10
C GLY A 33 -17.24 15.02 51.25
N HIS A 34 -16.13 15.65 51.66
CA HIS A 34 -14.81 15.47 51.07
C HIS A 34 -13.93 14.66 52.02
N TYR A 35 -13.31 13.61 51.49
CA TYR A 35 -12.52 12.63 52.23
C TYR A 35 -11.12 12.55 51.60
N ALA A 36 -10.08 12.95 52.34
CA ALA A 36 -8.70 12.96 51.86
C ALA A 36 -7.96 11.71 52.35
N GLU A 37 -8.11 10.59 51.63
CA GLU A 37 -7.70 9.26 52.09
C GLU A 37 -7.31 8.34 50.91
N ASN A 38 -6.53 7.30 51.19
CA ASN A 38 -6.23 6.20 50.26
C ASN A 38 -6.88 4.92 50.78
N LEU A 39 -7.71 4.27 49.98
CA LEU A 39 -8.42 3.06 50.37
C LEU A 39 -7.66 1.82 49.87
N ALA A 40 -7.31 0.90 50.78
CA ALA A 40 -6.68 -0.37 50.44
C ALA A 40 -7.42 -1.57 51.08
N PRO A 41 -8.66 -1.90 50.66
CA PRO A 41 -9.43 -2.97 51.28
C PRO A 41 -8.79 -4.33 51.02
N SER A 42 -8.46 -5.03 52.11
CA SER A 42 -7.91 -6.40 52.11
C SER A 42 -8.95 -7.47 52.46
N THR A 43 -10.17 -7.06 52.82
CA THR A 43 -11.34 -7.91 53.03
C THR A 43 -12.49 -7.45 52.13
N PRO A 44 -13.43 -8.34 51.77
CA PRO A 44 -14.56 -7.94 50.93
C PRO A 44 -15.37 -6.81 51.56
N VAL A 45 -15.73 -5.77 50.82
CA VAL A 45 -16.48 -4.61 51.35
C VAL A 45 -17.29 -3.90 50.25
N THR A 46 -18.40 -3.30 50.64
CA THR A 46 -19.20 -2.38 49.80
C THR A 46 -19.19 -0.98 50.41
N ILE A 47 -18.89 0.05 49.62
CA ILE A 47 -18.86 1.45 50.03
C ILE A 47 -19.86 2.22 49.17
N THR A 48 -20.85 2.85 49.80
CA THR A 48 -21.96 3.52 49.09
C THR A 48 -22.13 4.94 49.62
N ALA A 49 -22.25 5.91 48.71
CA ALA A 49 -22.70 7.26 49.05
C ALA A 49 -24.17 7.22 49.53
N GLU A 50 -24.44 7.79 50.70
CA GLU A 50 -25.75 7.76 51.35
C GLU A 50 -26.81 8.53 50.55
N ASP A 51 -26.44 9.70 50.02
CA ASP A 51 -27.33 10.63 49.32
C ASP A 51 -27.21 10.56 47.79
N GLY A 52 -26.58 9.50 47.27
CA GLY A 52 -26.42 9.25 45.83
C GLY A 52 -25.16 9.84 45.20
N PRO A 53 -25.02 9.74 43.86
CA PRO A 53 -23.85 10.19 43.12
C PRO A 53 -23.49 11.66 43.35
N ASP A 54 -22.21 12.01 43.17
CA ASP A 54 -21.66 13.37 43.34
C ASP A 54 -21.73 13.96 44.76
N THR A 55 -22.24 13.22 45.76
CA THR A 55 -22.32 13.71 47.15
C THR A 55 -21.07 13.41 47.98
N VAL A 56 -20.31 12.38 47.60
CA VAL A 56 -19.10 11.93 48.29
C VAL A 56 -17.90 12.03 47.36
N GLU A 57 -16.90 12.82 47.74
CA GLU A 57 -15.64 12.94 47.02
C GLU A 57 -14.48 12.38 47.84
N ILE A 58 -13.76 11.42 47.29
CA ILE A 58 -12.56 10.81 47.86
C ILE A 58 -11.35 11.29 47.05
N THR A 59 -10.44 11.99 47.72
CA THR A 59 -9.33 12.68 47.09
C THR A 59 -7.98 12.21 47.61
N THR A 60 -6.99 12.15 46.72
CA THR A 60 -5.59 11.93 47.11
C THR A 60 -4.62 12.73 46.24
N THR A 61 -3.44 12.99 46.80
CA THR A 61 -2.31 13.64 46.11
C THR A 61 -1.13 12.70 45.90
N ARG A 62 -1.13 11.53 46.54
CA ARG A 62 -0.10 10.50 46.44
C ARG A 62 -0.73 9.12 46.64
N GLY A 63 -0.41 8.19 45.76
CA GLY A 63 -0.96 6.84 45.73
C GLY A 63 -2.37 6.78 45.11
N PRO A 64 -2.90 5.57 44.91
CA PRO A 64 -4.23 5.35 44.38
C PRO A 64 -5.31 5.78 45.37
N VAL A 65 -6.46 6.27 44.87
CA VAL A 65 -7.66 6.52 45.70
C VAL A 65 -8.19 5.19 46.22
N VAL A 66 -8.23 4.18 45.36
CA VAL A 66 -8.59 2.81 45.74
C VAL A 66 -7.64 1.79 45.11
N ALA A 67 -7.04 0.95 45.96
CA ALA A 67 -6.26 -0.22 45.59
C ALA A 67 -6.92 -1.47 46.17
N ALA A 68 -7.66 -2.22 45.35
CA ALA A 68 -8.41 -3.38 45.82
C ALA A 68 -7.55 -4.66 45.81
N GLU A 69 -7.27 -5.19 47.01
CA GLU A 69 -6.65 -6.50 47.22
C GLU A 69 -7.71 -7.60 47.36
N ALA A 70 -8.94 -7.24 47.76
CA ALA A 70 -10.10 -8.12 47.90
C ALA A 70 -11.26 -7.69 46.99
N THR A 71 -12.44 -8.32 47.16
CA THR A 71 -13.66 -7.91 46.45
C THR A 71 -14.21 -6.61 47.02
N THR A 72 -14.08 -5.53 46.28
CA THR A 72 -14.40 -4.18 46.71
C THR A 72 -15.41 -3.57 45.75
N GLN A 73 -16.54 -3.11 46.28
CA GLN A 73 -17.59 -2.43 45.50
C GLN A 73 -17.73 -0.99 45.98
N LEU A 74 -17.68 -0.02 45.05
CA LEU A 74 -17.98 1.39 45.34
C LEU A 74 -19.17 1.82 44.47
N SER A 75 -20.11 2.55 45.07
CA SER A 75 -21.30 3.05 44.38
C SER A 75 -21.55 4.53 44.67
N GLY A 76 -21.72 5.33 43.63
CA GLY A 76 -22.13 6.75 43.74
C GLY A 76 -21.05 7.69 44.31
N VAL A 77 -19.76 7.34 44.17
CA VAL A 77 -18.65 8.13 44.73
C VAL A 77 -17.78 8.75 43.64
N SER A 78 -17.22 9.93 43.94
CA SER A 78 -16.25 10.62 43.10
C SER A 78 -14.83 10.34 43.58
N LEU A 79 -13.99 9.75 42.73
CA LEU A 79 -12.59 9.43 42.99
C LEU A 79 -11.72 10.47 42.27
N ARG A 80 -10.91 11.22 43.03
CA ARG A 80 -10.01 12.24 42.46
C ARG A 80 -8.56 12.01 42.89
N SER A 81 -7.68 11.80 41.91
CA SER A 81 -6.23 11.72 42.14
C SER A 81 -5.50 12.80 41.34
N THR A 82 -4.51 13.44 41.97
CA THR A 82 -3.54 14.31 41.28
C THR A 82 -2.13 13.73 41.28
N ASP A 83 -1.98 12.44 41.63
CA ASP A 83 -0.70 11.75 41.55
C ASP A 83 -0.42 11.37 40.08
N PRO A 84 0.69 11.82 39.47
CA PRO A 84 1.04 11.47 38.09
C PRO A 84 1.52 10.00 37.92
N GLU A 85 1.97 9.35 38.99
CA GLU A 85 2.61 8.03 38.90
C GLU A 85 1.62 6.88 39.13
N THR A 86 0.55 7.12 39.90
CA THR A 86 -0.34 6.05 40.37
C THR A 86 -1.78 6.24 39.89
N PRO A 87 -2.41 5.20 39.30
CA PRO A 87 -3.81 5.28 38.88
C PRO A 87 -4.76 5.55 40.05
N ALA A 88 -5.86 6.26 39.80
CA ALA A 88 -6.85 6.54 40.84
C ALA A 88 -7.55 5.27 41.35
N ALA A 89 -7.83 4.32 40.45
CA ALA A 89 -8.44 3.04 40.76
C ALA A 89 -7.56 1.89 40.25
N VAL A 90 -7.10 1.01 41.13
CA VAL A 90 -6.21 -0.10 40.76
C VAL A 90 -6.63 -1.43 41.40
N THR A 91 -6.45 -2.52 40.66
CA THR A 91 -6.61 -3.89 41.17
C THR A 91 -5.55 -4.83 40.58
N GLY A 92 -4.86 -5.58 41.44
CA GLY A 92 -3.81 -6.52 41.08
C GLY A 92 -4.12 -8.00 41.38
N ALA A 93 -4.91 -8.25 42.43
CA ALA A 93 -5.35 -9.57 42.85
C ALA A 93 -6.84 -9.63 43.24
N GLY A 94 -7.45 -8.46 43.51
CA GLY A 94 -8.84 -8.34 43.95
C GLY A 94 -9.83 -8.13 42.79
N ARG A 95 -11.08 -7.89 43.16
CA ARG A 95 -12.12 -7.47 42.22
C ARG A 95 -12.59 -6.08 42.61
N LEU A 96 -12.36 -5.10 41.76
CA LEU A 96 -12.84 -3.74 41.96
C LEU A 96 -14.06 -3.50 41.08
N THR A 97 -15.21 -3.24 41.70
CA THR A 97 -16.44 -2.85 41.00
C THR A 97 -16.79 -1.41 41.35
N LEU A 98 -16.92 -0.57 40.33
CA LEU A 98 -17.34 0.83 40.46
C LEU A 98 -18.68 0.98 39.73
N THR A 99 -19.68 1.57 40.40
CA THR A 99 -21.02 1.78 39.83
C THR A 99 -21.48 3.22 40.07
N GLU A 100 -21.91 3.92 39.02
CA GLU A 100 -22.32 5.33 39.11
C GLU A 100 -21.23 6.23 39.73
N CYS A 101 -19.96 5.90 39.47
CA CYS A 101 -18.81 6.62 40.02
C CYS A 101 -18.22 7.61 38.99
N ARG A 102 -17.62 8.68 39.50
CA ARG A 102 -16.79 9.60 38.71
C ARG A 102 -15.32 9.35 39.04
N ILE A 103 -14.47 9.21 38.03
CA ILE A 103 -13.03 9.02 38.18
C ILE A 103 -12.31 10.16 37.47
N GLU A 104 -11.57 10.96 38.23
CA GLU A 104 -10.74 12.03 37.68
C GLU A 104 -9.29 11.84 38.15
N ALA A 105 -8.39 11.64 37.17
CA ALA A 105 -6.98 11.35 37.42
C ALA A 105 -6.07 12.24 36.57
N THR A 106 -4.78 12.26 36.92
CA THR A 106 -3.70 12.87 36.12
C THR A 106 -2.52 11.90 35.92
N ALA A 107 -2.76 10.61 36.15
CA ALA A 107 -1.73 9.57 36.03
C ALA A 107 -1.64 9.05 34.60
N TRP A 108 -0.68 8.16 34.32
CA TRP A 108 -0.59 7.46 33.04
C TRP A 108 -1.87 6.65 32.69
N THR A 109 -2.69 6.26 33.68
CA THR A 109 -4.07 5.79 33.48
C THR A 109 -4.98 6.11 34.68
N ALA A 110 -6.30 6.26 34.49
CA ALA A 110 -7.24 6.51 35.58
C ALA A 110 -7.63 5.23 36.33
N ALA A 111 -7.89 4.15 35.58
CA ALA A 111 -8.28 2.85 36.10
C ALA A 111 -7.41 1.73 35.52
N TYR A 112 -6.86 0.87 36.38
CA TYR A 112 -5.89 -0.15 35.98
C TYR A 112 -6.20 -1.53 36.57
N ALA A 113 -6.28 -2.55 35.71
CA ALA A 113 -6.38 -3.95 36.09
C ALA A 113 -5.15 -4.71 35.60
N HIS A 114 -4.44 -5.37 36.50
CA HIS A 114 -3.23 -6.13 36.18
C HIS A 114 -3.13 -7.44 36.96
N GLY A 115 -2.18 -8.31 36.57
CA GLY A 115 -2.00 -9.59 37.22
C GLY A 115 -3.27 -10.44 37.17
N HIS A 116 -3.86 -10.71 38.33
CA HIS A 116 -5.10 -11.47 38.48
C HIS A 116 -6.30 -10.57 38.86
N GLY A 117 -6.11 -9.25 38.87
CA GLY A 117 -7.15 -8.29 39.23
C GLY A 117 -8.28 -8.24 38.21
N VAL A 118 -9.50 -8.05 38.70
CA VAL A 118 -10.71 -7.86 37.88
C VAL A 118 -11.27 -6.46 38.10
N LEU A 119 -11.41 -5.70 37.03
CA LEU A 119 -12.02 -4.37 37.02
C LEU A 119 -13.39 -4.43 36.34
N ALA A 120 -14.42 -4.01 37.07
CA ALA A 120 -15.78 -3.87 36.57
C ALA A 120 -16.24 -2.42 36.75
N LEU A 121 -16.46 -1.70 35.65
CA LEU A 121 -16.97 -0.33 35.66
C LEU A 121 -18.37 -0.31 35.07
N ARG A 122 -19.31 0.31 35.78
CA ARG A 122 -20.71 0.41 35.35
C ARG A 122 -21.23 1.82 35.52
N ASP A 123 -21.79 2.39 34.46
CA ASP A 123 -22.44 3.71 34.50
C ASP A 123 -21.51 4.80 35.08
N CYS A 124 -20.20 4.67 34.83
CA CYS A 124 -19.15 5.55 35.38
C CYS A 124 -18.69 6.61 34.36
N SER A 125 -18.26 7.78 34.85
CA SER A 125 -17.55 8.78 34.05
C SER A 125 -16.06 8.81 34.37
N ILE A 126 -15.21 8.83 33.36
CA ILE A 126 -13.75 8.77 33.50
C ILE A 126 -13.12 9.95 32.75
N ARG A 127 -12.21 10.65 33.42
CA ARG A 127 -11.43 11.75 32.84
C ARG A 127 -9.96 11.65 33.27
N ASN A 128 -9.04 11.68 32.31
CA ASN A 128 -7.60 11.61 32.59
C ASN A 128 -6.74 12.34 31.56
N PRO A 129 -6.58 13.67 31.67
CA PRO A 129 -5.96 14.49 30.63
C PRO A 129 -4.50 14.18 30.33
N GLU A 130 -3.78 13.52 31.23
CA GLU A 130 -2.35 13.22 31.06
C GLU A 130 -2.10 11.78 30.57
N GLY A 131 -3.12 10.92 30.58
CA GLY A 131 -2.95 9.49 30.34
C GLY A 131 -4.18 8.81 29.77
N ALA A 132 -4.26 7.50 29.96
CA ALA A 132 -5.36 6.68 29.44
C ALA A 132 -6.57 6.69 30.37
N GLY A 133 -7.77 6.46 29.84
CA GLY A 133 -8.97 6.33 30.67
C GLY A 133 -8.95 5.05 31.51
N ALA A 134 -8.87 3.90 30.85
CA ALA A 134 -8.73 2.59 31.49
C ALA A 134 -7.73 1.71 30.77
N VAL A 135 -6.90 0.98 31.53
CA VAL A 135 -5.93 0.01 31.01
C VAL A 135 -6.17 -1.34 31.67
N VAL A 136 -6.24 -2.39 30.85
CA VAL A 136 -6.38 -3.78 31.30
C VAL A 136 -5.25 -4.60 30.73
N THR A 137 -4.43 -5.18 31.60
CA THR A 137 -3.40 -6.18 31.26
C THR A 137 -3.67 -7.56 31.86
N SER A 138 -4.69 -7.67 32.73
CA SER A 138 -5.13 -8.93 33.32
C SER A 138 -6.08 -9.73 32.42
N THR A 139 -6.01 -11.06 32.53
CA THR A 139 -6.90 -12.00 31.82
C THR A 139 -8.24 -12.22 32.53
N GLY A 140 -8.53 -11.47 33.58
CA GLY A 140 -9.75 -11.61 34.38
C GLY A 140 -11.02 -11.22 33.61
N ASP A 141 -12.19 -11.45 34.22
CA ASP A 141 -13.50 -11.07 33.68
C ASP A 141 -13.72 -9.54 33.77
N ASN A 142 -12.85 -8.76 33.14
CA ASN A 142 -12.93 -7.30 33.14
C ASN A 142 -14.09 -6.83 32.26
N ALA A 143 -14.85 -5.86 32.74
CA ALA A 143 -16.01 -5.34 32.04
C ALA A 143 -16.15 -3.82 32.24
N ILE A 144 -16.48 -3.11 31.16
CA ILE A 144 -16.86 -1.70 31.22
C ILE A 144 -18.21 -1.57 30.50
N GLU A 145 -19.22 -1.08 31.21
CA GLU A 145 -20.61 -1.02 30.73
C GLU A 145 -21.22 0.35 31.03
N GLY A 146 -21.84 0.98 30.03
CA GLY A 146 -22.53 2.27 30.23
C GLY A 146 -21.60 3.44 30.60
N CYS A 147 -20.28 3.28 30.42
CA CYS A 147 -19.31 4.28 30.82
C CYS A 147 -19.00 5.31 29.73
N THR A 148 -18.67 6.52 30.17
CA THR A 148 -18.17 7.60 29.32
C THR A 148 -16.74 7.96 29.71
N VAL A 149 -15.81 7.84 28.77
CA VAL A 149 -14.40 8.25 28.91
C VAL A 149 -14.20 9.52 28.11
N THR A 150 -13.74 10.59 28.75
CA THR A 150 -13.56 11.91 28.12
C THR A 150 -12.18 12.48 28.41
N GLU A 151 -11.61 13.23 27.46
CA GLU A 151 -10.36 14.00 27.68
C GLU A 151 -9.22 13.13 28.21
N THR A 152 -8.77 12.20 27.38
CA THR A 152 -7.59 11.38 27.70
C THR A 152 -6.36 11.89 26.98
N GLY A 153 -5.24 12.07 27.68
CA GLY A 153 -3.96 12.49 27.10
C GLY A 153 -3.29 11.42 26.22
N THR A 154 -3.68 10.16 26.41
CA THR A 154 -3.32 9.06 25.51
C THR A 154 -4.59 8.35 25.01
N SER A 155 -4.75 7.06 25.27
CA SER A 155 -5.87 6.29 24.73
C SER A 155 -7.10 6.30 25.65
N GLY A 156 -8.30 6.21 25.08
CA GLY A 156 -9.53 6.08 25.86
C GLY A 156 -9.54 4.82 26.72
N ILE A 157 -9.57 3.66 26.05
CA ILE A 157 -9.56 2.34 26.68
C ILE A 157 -8.50 1.47 26.03
N VAL A 158 -7.72 0.75 26.84
CA VAL A 158 -6.61 -0.08 26.40
C VAL A 158 -6.75 -1.52 26.92
N ALA A 159 -6.61 -2.50 26.03
CA ALA A 159 -6.36 -3.89 26.39
C ALA A 159 -4.96 -4.28 25.87
N ALA A 160 -4.01 -4.45 26.78
CA ALA A 160 -2.61 -4.66 26.45
C ALA A 160 -2.08 -5.98 27.02
N GLU A 161 -0.92 -6.43 26.56
CA GLU A 161 -0.31 -7.69 27.01
C GLU A 161 -1.26 -8.89 26.85
N HIS A 162 -1.83 -9.43 27.92
CA HIS A 162 -2.83 -10.50 27.88
C HIS A 162 -4.22 -10.02 28.36
N GLY A 163 -4.43 -8.71 28.36
CA GLY A 163 -5.65 -8.07 28.82
C GLY A 163 -6.89 -8.58 28.07
N ALA A 164 -7.89 -9.06 28.81
CA ALA A 164 -9.20 -9.44 28.26
C ALA A 164 -10.27 -8.51 28.80
N LEU A 165 -11.08 -7.93 27.92
CA LEU A 165 -12.05 -6.90 28.29
C LEU A 165 -13.35 -7.01 27.50
N THR A 166 -14.48 -6.98 28.20
CA THR A 166 -15.82 -6.82 27.60
C THR A 166 -16.27 -5.37 27.67
N LEU A 167 -16.74 -4.82 26.55
CA LEU A 167 -17.26 -3.45 26.46
C LEU A 167 -18.72 -3.44 26.01
N ARG A 168 -19.58 -2.68 26.69
CA ARG A 168 -21.01 -2.55 26.34
C ARG A 168 -21.50 -1.12 26.50
N SER A 169 -22.12 -0.54 25.47
CA SER A 169 -22.75 0.78 25.58
C SER A 169 -21.79 1.87 26.09
N CYS A 170 -20.54 1.85 25.63
CA CYS A 170 -19.50 2.79 26.09
C CYS A 170 -19.27 3.92 25.08
N THR A 171 -18.92 5.09 25.60
CA THR A 171 -18.55 6.26 24.80
C THR A 171 -17.14 6.73 25.15
N VAL A 172 -16.31 6.99 24.13
CA VAL A 172 -15.01 7.64 24.25
C VAL A 172 -15.03 8.95 23.48
N GLU A 173 -14.72 10.06 24.13
CA GLU A 173 -14.72 11.40 23.52
C GLU A 173 -13.38 12.11 23.70
N ARG A 174 -12.85 12.63 22.59
CA ARG A 174 -11.68 13.52 22.56
C ARG A 174 -10.44 12.89 23.21
N ALA A 175 -10.11 11.68 22.77
CA ALA A 175 -8.84 11.06 23.09
C ALA A 175 -7.69 11.69 22.28
N GLU A 176 -6.64 12.16 22.95
CA GLU A 176 -5.44 12.67 22.27
C GLU A 176 -4.59 11.56 21.62
N GLY A 177 -4.81 10.31 22.05
CA GLY A 177 -4.31 9.09 21.43
C GLY A 177 -5.41 8.33 20.71
N ASN A 178 -5.44 7.01 20.91
CA ASN A 178 -6.41 6.11 20.28
C ASN A 178 -7.74 6.12 21.05
N GLY A 179 -8.87 5.90 20.40
CA GLY A 179 -10.13 5.68 21.13
C GLY A 179 -10.11 4.37 21.92
N LEU A 180 -9.91 3.27 21.19
CA LEU A 180 -9.66 1.91 21.66
C LEU A 180 -8.29 1.47 21.16
N CYS A 181 -7.46 0.95 22.07
CA CYS A 181 -6.14 0.44 21.72
C CYS A 181 -6.01 -1.02 22.19
N LEU A 182 -5.63 -1.91 21.29
CA LEU A 182 -5.26 -3.27 21.61
C LEU A 182 -3.86 -3.57 21.07
N ASN A 183 -2.98 -4.09 21.91
CA ASN A 183 -1.62 -4.48 21.52
C ASN A 183 -1.18 -5.76 22.26
N GLY A 184 0.00 -6.30 21.92
CA GLY A 184 0.44 -7.58 22.44
C GLY A 184 -0.55 -8.69 22.06
N HIS A 185 -1.12 -9.38 23.04
CA HIS A 185 -2.18 -10.39 22.91
C HIS A 185 -3.52 -9.91 23.50
N GLY A 186 -3.74 -8.59 23.59
CA GLY A 186 -4.97 -8.01 24.12
C GLY A 186 -6.21 -8.47 23.35
N ARG A 187 -7.32 -8.64 24.06
CA ARG A 187 -8.60 -9.05 23.49
C ARG A 187 -9.74 -8.16 23.97
N ILE A 188 -10.54 -7.68 23.02
CA ILE A 188 -11.80 -6.99 23.30
C ILE A 188 -12.97 -7.69 22.62
N ASP A 189 -14.03 -7.93 23.39
CA ASP A 189 -15.37 -8.24 22.91
C ASP A 189 -16.27 -7.05 23.23
N GLY A 190 -16.81 -6.40 22.20
CA GLY A 190 -17.45 -5.09 22.33
C GLY A 190 -18.77 -4.99 21.60
N THR A 191 -19.75 -4.32 22.22
CA THR A 191 -21.04 -4.03 21.58
C THR A 191 -21.52 -2.62 21.90
N ASP A 192 -22.10 -1.93 20.91
CA ASP A 192 -22.68 -0.59 21.07
C ASP A 192 -21.64 0.42 21.59
N LEU A 193 -20.59 0.66 20.81
CA LEU A 193 -19.48 1.54 21.20
C LEU A 193 -19.50 2.82 20.36
N THR A 194 -19.26 3.97 20.97
CA THR A 194 -19.11 5.24 20.24
C THR A 194 -17.77 5.88 20.55
N ILE A 195 -17.05 6.30 19.52
CA ILE A 195 -15.78 7.01 19.65
C ILE A 195 -15.86 8.27 18.82
N THR A 196 -15.65 9.43 19.43
CA THR A 196 -15.74 10.72 18.76
C THR A 196 -14.48 11.56 18.99
N GLY A 197 -13.89 12.08 17.92
CA GLY A 197 -12.82 13.07 18.02
C GLY A 197 -11.48 12.54 18.52
N ALA A 198 -11.14 11.27 18.24
CA ALA A 198 -9.81 10.75 18.53
C ALA A 198 -8.76 11.41 17.62
N LEU A 199 -7.59 11.78 18.17
CA LEU A 199 -6.50 12.38 17.37
C LEU A 199 -5.67 11.31 16.63
N LYS A 200 -5.55 10.11 17.20
CA LYS A 200 -5.02 8.91 16.55
C LYS A 200 -6.18 7.97 16.18
N PRO A 201 -5.96 6.71 15.73
CA PRO A 201 -7.07 5.88 15.31
C PRO A 201 -8.17 5.71 16.35
N ALA A 202 -9.44 5.70 15.89
CA ALA A 202 -10.56 5.42 16.79
C ALA A 202 -10.44 3.99 17.35
N LEU A 203 -10.08 3.04 16.49
CA LEU A 203 -9.71 1.68 16.87
C LEU A 203 -8.31 1.36 16.34
N ALA A 204 -7.40 0.96 17.23
CA ALA A 204 -6.10 0.41 16.88
C ALA A 204 -6.00 -1.03 17.40
N VAL A 205 -5.73 -1.99 16.52
CA VAL A 205 -5.48 -3.40 16.86
C VAL A 205 -4.13 -3.80 16.27
N GLU A 206 -3.16 -4.07 17.14
CA GLU A 206 -1.75 -4.24 16.77
C GLU A 206 -1.20 -5.60 17.28
N ASP A 207 -0.06 -6.03 16.73
CA ASP A 207 0.67 -7.24 17.12
C ASP A 207 -0.11 -8.57 16.93
N GLN A 208 -0.48 -9.21 18.05
CA GLN A 208 -1.24 -10.46 18.16
C GLN A 208 -2.59 -10.20 18.84
N ALA A 209 -3.04 -8.95 18.89
CA ALA A 209 -4.29 -8.59 19.51
C ALA A 209 -5.49 -8.97 18.64
N SER A 210 -6.63 -9.24 19.27
CA SER A 210 -7.87 -9.64 18.61
C SER A 210 -9.05 -8.82 19.08
N ALA A 211 -9.99 -8.56 18.18
CA ALA A 211 -11.19 -7.79 18.50
C ALA A 211 -12.42 -8.39 17.81
N THR A 212 -13.50 -8.54 18.57
CA THR A 212 -14.84 -8.86 18.05
C THR A 212 -15.75 -7.71 18.47
N LEU A 213 -16.12 -6.86 17.51
CA LEU A 213 -16.90 -5.65 17.78
C LEU A 213 -18.17 -5.63 16.94
N THR A 214 -19.29 -5.37 17.61
CA THR A 214 -20.60 -5.17 16.98
C THR A 214 -21.09 -3.75 17.24
N ARG A 215 -21.50 -3.01 16.19
CA ARG A 215 -22.00 -1.63 16.30
C ARG A 215 -21.02 -0.67 16.98
N LEU A 216 -19.76 -0.64 16.51
CA LEU A 216 -18.83 0.45 16.80
C LEU A 216 -19.10 1.63 15.85
N ALA A 217 -19.31 2.82 16.40
CA ALA A 217 -19.43 4.08 15.66
C ALA A 217 -18.22 4.99 15.93
N ALA A 218 -17.30 5.08 14.98
CA ALA A 218 -16.15 5.99 15.01
C ALA A 218 -16.45 7.26 14.21
N ARG A 219 -16.41 8.43 14.84
CA ARG A 219 -16.86 9.72 14.27
C ARG A 219 -15.81 10.81 14.41
N GLU A 220 -15.66 11.63 13.35
CA GLU A 220 -14.88 12.88 13.37
C GLU A 220 -13.44 12.70 13.88
N ASN A 221 -12.78 11.61 13.46
CA ASN A 221 -11.44 11.28 13.93
C ASN A 221 -10.39 12.00 13.07
N ARG A 222 -9.35 12.54 13.71
CA ARG A 222 -8.26 13.23 12.99
C ARG A 222 -7.22 12.28 12.40
N GLY A 223 -7.24 11.01 12.81
CA GLY A 223 -6.42 9.95 12.26
C GLY A 223 -7.20 9.01 11.34
N ILE A 224 -6.71 7.78 11.27
CA ILE A 224 -7.40 6.66 10.60
C ILE A 224 -8.65 6.30 11.42
N GLY A 225 -9.75 5.87 10.80
CA GLY A 225 -10.90 5.37 11.57
C GLY A 225 -10.57 4.09 12.33
N CYS A 226 -10.26 3.02 11.60
CA CYS A 226 -9.80 1.75 12.17
C CYS A 226 -8.45 1.33 11.58
N TYR A 227 -7.44 1.17 12.44
CA TYR A 227 -6.11 0.68 12.10
C TYR A 227 -5.93 -0.75 12.60
N LEU A 228 -5.88 -1.70 11.67
CA LEU A 228 -5.81 -3.14 11.92
C LEU A 228 -4.45 -3.65 11.42
N ALA A 229 -3.46 -3.63 12.31
CA ALA A 229 -2.09 -4.08 12.06
C ALA A 229 -1.74 -5.26 12.97
N THR A 230 -2.59 -6.29 12.91
CA THR A 230 -2.46 -7.52 13.70
C THR A 230 -2.33 -8.72 12.78
N THR A 231 -1.67 -9.76 13.28
CA THR A 231 -1.61 -11.08 12.64
C THR A 231 -2.70 -12.03 13.16
N SER A 232 -3.49 -11.58 14.13
CA SER A 232 -4.64 -12.31 14.68
C SER A 232 -5.95 -11.95 13.96
N THR A 233 -7.06 -12.50 14.45
CA THR A 233 -8.39 -12.27 13.85
C THR A 233 -9.04 -10.99 14.39
N VAL A 234 -9.65 -10.23 13.48
CA VAL A 234 -10.51 -9.08 13.80
C VAL A 234 -11.85 -9.24 13.12
N GLU A 235 -12.94 -9.14 13.87
CA GLU A 235 -14.31 -9.22 13.39
C GLU A 235 -15.05 -7.92 13.72
N LEU A 236 -15.47 -7.20 12.69
CA LEU A 236 -16.27 -5.98 12.82
C LEU A 236 -17.63 -6.21 12.13
N THR A 237 -18.71 -6.12 12.90
CA THR A 237 -20.09 -6.31 12.42
C THR A 237 -20.93 -5.07 12.69
N GLU A 238 -21.66 -4.59 11.69
CA GLU A 238 -22.51 -3.38 11.81
C GLU A 238 -21.72 -2.13 12.28
N CYS A 239 -20.42 -2.05 12.00
CA CYS A 239 -19.55 -0.95 12.44
C CYS A 239 -19.52 0.19 11.41
N SER A 240 -19.42 1.44 11.88
CA SER A 240 -19.37 2.63 11.02
C SER A 240 -18.16 3.52 11.33
N VAL A 241 -17.47 3.96 10.29
CA VAL A 241 -16.47 5.03 10.34
C VAL A 241 -16.99 6.22 9.55
N ASP A 242 -17.03 7.40 10.18
CA ASP A 242 -17.52 8.61 9.55
C ASP A 242 -16.62 9.82 9.82
N GLY A 243 -16.17 10.49 8.75
CA GLY A 243 -15.39 11.72 8.86
C GLY A 243 -13.96 11.52 9.37
N ALA A 244 -13.28 10.47 8.91
CA ALA A 244 -11.85 10.27 9.20
C ALA A 244 -10.97 11.22 8.37
N GLU A 245 -10.07 11.97 9.01
CA GLU A 245 -9.11 12.86 8.32
C GLU A 245 -7.94 12.11 7.65
N ALA A 246 -7.91 10.78 7.72
CA ALA A 246 -7.00 9.90 6.96
C ALA A 246 -7.79 8.78 6.23
N ASP A 247 -7.32 7.52 6.32
CA ASP A 247 -8.04 6.35 5.83
C ASP A 247 -9.24 6.02 6.72
N GLY A 248 -10.34 5.56 6.13
CA GLY A 248 -11.49 5.09 6.89
C GLY A 248 -11.14 3.81 7.67
N MET A 249 -10.71 2.78 6.96
CA MET A 249 -10.19 1.54 7.54
C MET A 249 -8.89 1.13 6.84
N LEU A 250 -7.87 0.77 7.62
CA LEU A 250 -6.57 0.30 7.13
C LEU A 250 -6.26 -1.09 7.71
N LEU A 251 -6.12 -2.09 6.85
CA LEU A 251 -5.65 -3.44 7.16
C LEU A 251 -4.20 -3.53 6.67
N ALA A 252 -3.24 -3.65 7.58
CA ALA A 252 -1.81 -3.44 7.29
C ALA A 252 -0.91 -4.63 7.64
N SER A 253 -1.46 -5.78 8.01
CA SER A 253 -0.68 -6.95 8.45
C SER A 253 -1.38 -8.25 8.04
N PRO A 254 -0.66 -9.39 7.96
CA PRO A 254 -1.17 -10.67 7.43
C PRO A 254 -2.17 -11.41 8.35
N GLY A 255 -2.96 -10.66 9.14
CA GLY A 255 -4.08 -11.21 9.89
C GLY A 255 -5.29 -11.52 9.00
N HIS A 256 -6.29 -12.16 9.62
CA HIS A 256 -7.57 -12.44 8.98
C HIS A 256 -8.63 -11.48 9.51
N THR A 257 -9.14 -10.60 8.65
CA THR A 257 -10.17 -9.61 9.04
C THR A 257 -11.51 -9.96 8.40
N VAL A 258 -12.58 -9.91 9.20
CA VAL A 258 -13.97 -10.02 8.72
C VAL A 258 -14.67 -8.69 8.94
N LEU A 259 -15.11 -8.06 7.86
CA LEU A 259 -15.95 -6.88 7.88
C LEU A 259 -17.33 -7.25 7.35
N GLU A 260 -18.35 -7.17 8.19
CA GLU A 260 -19.72 -7.51 7.82
C GLU A 260 -20.65 -6.34 8.11
N GLN A 261 -21.42 -5.91 7.10
CA GLN A 261 -22.40 -4.82 7.25
C GLN A 261 -21.78 -3.50 7.75
N CYS A 262 -20.51 -3.28 7.42
CA CYS A 262 -19.79 -2.08 7.85
C CYS A 262 -19.97 -0.93 6.86
N THR A 263 -19.91 0.30 7.38
CA THR A 263 -19.98 1.52 6.57
C THR A 263 -18.76 2.41 6.78
N VAL A 264 -18.25 2.99 5.70
CA VAL A 264 -17.23 4.04 5.73
C VAL A 264 -17.74 5.25 4.96
N ALA A 265 -17.76 6.40 5.60
CA ALA A 265 -18.23 7.64 5.00
C ALA A 265 -17.24 8.79 5.19
N ARG A 266 -17.11 9.64 4.16
CA ARG A 266 -16.42 10.95 4.26
C ARG A 266 -14.96 10.89 4.74
N SER A 267 -14.21 9.85 4.38
CA SER A 267 -12.76 9.81 4.61
C SER A 267 -12.00 10.68 3.60
N THR A 268 -10.84 11.20 4.01
CA THR A 268 -10.03 12.12 3.17
C THR A 268 -9.08 11.41 2.22
N HIS A 269 -8.62 10.20 2.56
CA HIS A 269 -7.68 9.41 1.74
C HIS A 269 -8.40 8.21 1.13
N HIS A 270 -8.28 7.03 1.74
CA HIS A 270 -8.96 5.83 1.26
C HIS A 270 -10.21 5.54 2.09
N GLY A 271 -11.20 4.88 1.49
CA GLY A 271 -12.32 4.31 2.24
C GLY A 271 -11.84 3.08 3.02
N LEU A 272 -11.36 2.09 2.28
CA LEU A 272 -10.75 0.87 2.80
C LEU A 272 -9.41 0.62 2.11
N ARG A 273 -8.33 0.52 2.88
CA ARG A 273 -7.00 0.18 2.38
C ARG A 273 -6.53 -1.15 2.95
N ILE A 274 -6.12 -2.06 2.08
CA ILE A 274 -5.67 -3.41 2.41
C ILE A 274 -4.26 -3.59 1.84
N THR A 275 -3.29 -3.88 2.71
CA THR A 275 -1.87 -3.95 2.36
C THR A 275 -1.10 -4.91 3.28
N GLY A 276 0.18 -5.14 2.99
CA GLY A 276 1.07 -5.93 3.85
C GLY A 276 0.66 -7.40 3.94
N GLY A 277 0.23 -8.00 2.82
CA GLY A 277 -0.25 -9.38 2.78
C GLY A 277 -1.53 -9.64 3.58
N ALA A 278 -2.27 -8.59 3.97
CA ALA A 278 -3.51 -8.74 4.72
C ALA A 278 -4.54 -9.61 3.97
N THR A 279 -5.26 -10.42 4.75
CA THR A 279 -6.29 -11.32 4.23
C THR A 279 -7.63 -11.11 4.93
N GLY A 280 -8.71 -11.54 4.28
CA GLY A 280 -10.02 -11.43 4.92
C GLY A 280 -11.21 -11.51 3.98
N THR A 281 -12.36 -11.17 4.56
CA THR A 281 -13.65 -11.10 3.89
C THR A 281 -14.32 -9.77 4.20
N VAL A 282 -14.77 -9.07 3.18
CA VAL A 282 -15.56 -7.83 3.28
C VAL A 282 -16.91 -8.10 2.63
N ARG A 283 -17.97 -8.08 3.43
CA ARG A 283 -19.29 -8.56 3.02
C ARG A 283 -20.39 -7.58 3.41
N ASP A 284 -21.29 -7.29 2.47
CA ASP A 284 -22.47 -6.44 2.71
C ASP A 284 -22.11 -5.02 3.20
N CYS A 285 -20.95 -4.50 2.80
CA CYS A 285 -20.43 -3.20 3.24
C CYS A 285 -20.74 -2.06 2.25
N ALA A 286 -20.65 -0.82 2.74
CA ALA A 286 -20.80 0.38 1.91
C ALA A 286 -19.71 1.43 2.20
N ILE A 287 -19.15 2.02 1.14
CA ILE A 287 -18.16 3.09 1.22
C ILE A 287 -18.65 4.27 0.39
N THR A 288 -18.79 5.45 1.01
CA THR A 288 -19.44 6.61 0.39
C THR A 288 -18.73 7.93 0.63
N GLY A 289 -18.68 8.80 -0.39
CA GLY A 289 -18.22 10.18 -0.24
C GLY A 289 -16.74 10.30 0.14
N VAL A 290 -15.88 9.43 -0.39
CA VAL A 290 -14.44 9.38 -0.10
C VAL A 290 -13.68 10.36 -1.00
N ARG A 291 -12.74 11.14 -0.45
CA ARG A 291 -11.96 12.11 -1.24
C ARG A 291 -10.81 11.52 -2.07
N GLY A 292 -10.36 10.31 -1.78
CA GLY A 292 -9.43 9.54 -2.62
C GLY A 292 -10.09 8.29 -3.17
N THR A 293 -9.40 7.14 -3.05
CA THR A 293 -9.86 5.85 -3.59
C THR A 293 -10.85 5.18 -2.65
N GLY A 294 -11.94 4.62 -3.19
CA GLY A 294 -12.91 3.86 -2.40
C GLY A 294 -12.27 2.65 -1.70
N VAL A 295 -11.69 1.74 -2.48
CA VAL A 295 -10.95 0.56 -1.98
C VAL A 295 -9.59 0.45 -2.64
N THR A 296 -8.55 0.23 -1.85
CA THR A 296 -7.20 -0.05 -2.34
C THR A 296 -6.71 -1.39 -1.82
N LEU A 297 -6.27 -2.28 -2.70
CA LEU A 297 -5.52 -3.50 -2.36
C LEU A 297 -4.12 -3.42 -2.96
N ALA A 298 -3.09 -3.59 -2.14
CA ALA A 298 -1.69 -3.52 -2.56
C ALA A 298 -0.82 -4.51 -1.79
N ASN A 299 0.44 -4.65 -2.22
CA ASN A 299 1.49 -5.39 -1.51
C ASN A 299 1.04 -6.81 -1.13
N GLU A 300 0.70 -7.60 -2.15
CA GLU A 300 0.30 -9.01 -2.03
C GLU A 300 -0.97 -9.26 -1.19
N ALA A 301 -1.77 -8.22 -0.92
CA ALA A 301 -3.05 -8.39 -0.24
C ALA A 301 -3.99 -9.33 -1.02
N SER A 302 -4.68 -10.22 -0.29
CA SER A 302 -5.61 -11.20 -0.86
C SER A 302 -6.89 -11.22 -0.05
N THR A 303 -7.98 -10.68 -0.61
CA THR A 303 -9.23 -10.47 0.14
C THR A 303 -10.44 -10.79 -0.75
N GLN A 304 -11.47 -11.35 -0.13
CA GLN A 304 -12.76 -11.57 -0.75
C GLN A 304 -13.65 -10.35 -0.52
N LEU A 305 -14.13 -9.72 -1.60
CA LEU A 305 -15.07 -8.60 -1.55
C LEU A 305 -16.42 -9.06 -2.10
N GLU A 306 -17.44 -9.12 -1.26
CA GLU A 306 -18.76 -9.63 -1.62
C GLU A 306 -19.86 -8.61 -1.30
N ARG A 307 -20.72 -8.30 -2.28
CA ARG A 307 -21.86 -7.36 -2.10
C ARG A 307 -21.42 -6.02 -1.50
N LEU A 308 -20.37 -5.44 -2.06
CA LEU A 308 -19.82 -4.15 -1.67
C LEU A 308 -20.41 -3.03 -2.53
N THR A 309 -20.77 -1.90 -1.92
CA THR A 309 -21.20 -0.69 -2.64
C THR A 309 -20.19 0.43 -2.46
N LEU A 310 -19.69 0.99 -3.57
CA LEU A 310 -18.82 2.17 -3.60
C LEU A 310 -19.57 3.31 -4.29
N HIS A 311 -19.68 4.46 -3.63
CA HIS A 311 -20.43 5.60 -4.15
C HIS A 311 -19.68 6.92 -3.92
N GLU A 312 -19.68 7.81 -4.92
CA GLU A 312 -19.09 9.16 -4.83
C GLU A 312 -17.64 9.14 -4.34
N CYS A 313 -16.77 8.39 -5.02
CA CYS A 313 -15.33 8.42 -4.78
C CYS A 313 -14.69 9.53 -5.63
N ALA A 314 -14.00 10.50 -5.04
CA ALA A 314 -13.34 11.56 -5.80
C ALA A 314 -12.04 11.10 -6.50
N GLY A 315 -11.55 9.89 -6.21
CA GLY A 315 -10.54 9.19 -6.99
C GLY A 315 -11.10 7.96 -7.71
N THR A 316 -10.30 6.89 -7.74
CA THR A 316 -10.71 5.59 -8.29
C THR A 316 -11.72 4.90 -7.37
N GLY A 317 -12.65 4.11 -7.93
CA GLY A 317 -13.55 3.27 -7.13
C GLY A 317 -12.77 2.20 -6.37
N LEU A 318 -12.17 1.26 -7.11
CA LEU A 318 -11.33 0.18 -6.59
C LEU A 318 -10.00 0.11 -7.34
N THR A 319 -8.89 0.02 -6.61
CA THR A 319 -7.55 -0.21 -7.16
C THR A 319 -6.95 -1.49 -6.59
N ALA A 320 -6.40 -2.34 -7.45
CA ALA A 320 -5.57 -3.48 -7.11
C ALA A 320 -4.18 -3.32 -7.72
N SER A 321 -3.12 -3.35 -6.91
CA SER A 321 -1.75 -3.14 -7.37
C SER A 321 -0.73 -4.00 -6.61
N THR A 322 0.52 -3.97 -7.04
CA THR A 322 1.69 -4.60 -6.39
C THR A 322 1.41 -6.05 -5.97
N GLY A 323 1.07 -6.88 -6.95
CA GLY A 323 0.83 -8.31 -6.76
C GLY A 323 -0.44 -8.68 -5.98
N ALA A 324 -1.34 -7.73 -5.69
CA ALA A 324 -2.60 -8.01 -4.99
C ALA A 324 -3.49 -8.99 -5.78
N THR A 325 -4.23 -9.85 -5.06
CA THR A 325 -5.06 -10.91 -5.63
C THR A 325 -6.51 -10.92 -5.12
N PRO A 326 -7.29 -9.84 -5.32
CA PRO A 326 -8.68 -9.80 -4.86
C PRO A 326 -9.61 -10.72 -5.67
N THR A 327 -10.60 -11.27 -4.97
CA THR A 327 -11.79 -11.87 -5.60
C THR A 327 -13.00 -11.01 -5.28
N ILE A 328 -13.72 -10.57 -6.31
CA ILE A 328 -14.74 -9.55 -6.22
C ILE A 328 -16.03 -10.11 -6.79
N HIS A 329 -17.09 -10.12 -5.99
CA HIS A 329 -18.37 -10.69 -6.36
C HIS A 329 -19.51 -9.73 -6.00
N ARG A 330 -20.31 -9.32 -6.99
CA ARG A 330 -21.43 -8.37 -6.81
C ARG A 330 -21.02 -7.03 -6.22
N LEU A 331 -19.96 -6.44 -6.76
CA LEU A 331 -19.54 -5.07 -6.44
C LEU A 331 -20.38 -4.07 -7.27
N ARG A 332 -20.89 -3.02 -6.63
CA ARG A 332 -21.52 -1.88 -7.30
C ARG A 332 -20.68 -0.63 -7.10
N ILE A 333 -20.30 0.03 -8.19
CA ILE A 333 -19.55 1.28 -8.18
C ILE A 333 -20.34 2.34 -8.94
N THR A 334 -20.57 3.48 -8.30
CA THR A 334 -21.38 4.56 -8.88
C THR A 334 -20.76 5.91 -8.61
N ASP A 335 -20.60 6.72 -9.66
CA ASP A 335 -20.03 8.07 -9.61
C ASP A 335 -18.57 8.16 -9.06
N PRO A 336 -17.62 7.28 -9.45
CA PRO A 336 -16.21 7.55 -9.20
C PRO A 336 -15.72 8.66 -10.15
N ALA A 337 -14.96 9.63 -9.65
CA ALA A 337 -14.43 10.71 -10.48
C ALA A 337 -13.26 10.24 -11.39
N GLY A 338 -12.52 9.21 -10.96
CA GLY A 338 -11.48 8.55 -11.77
C GLY A 338 -12.00 7.29 -12.47
N ALA A 339 -11.13 6.29 -12.58
CA ALA A 339 -11.54 4.96 -13.02
C ALA A 339 -12.48 4.28 -12.00
N ALA A 340 -13.39 3.41 -12.44
CA ALA A 340 -14.18 2.64 -11.48
C ALA A 340 -13.40 1.46 -10.91
N VAL A 341 -12.72 0.68 -11.76
CA VAL A 341 -11.79 -0.37 -11.34
C VAL A 341 -10.47 -0.23 -12.06
N GLU A 342 -9.38 -0.32 -11.31
CA GLU A 342 -8.01 -0.26 -11.81
C GLU A 342 -7.19 -1.46 -11.31
N ILE A 343 -6.55 -2.19 -12.23
CA ILE A 343 -5.72 -3.37 -11.93
C ILE A 343 -4.35 -3.17 -12.57
N THR A 344 -3.32 -3.00 -11.74
CA THR A 344 -1.97 -2.59 -12.18
C THR A 344 -0.86 -3.32 -11.44
N THR A 345 0.39 -3.10 -11.86
CA THR A 345 1.60 -3.54 -11.15
C THR A 345 1.51 -5.01 -10.72
N GLU A 346 1.37 -5.90 -11.70
CA GLU A 346 1.30 -7.36 -11.53
C GLU A 346 0.10 -7.89 -10.71
N ALA A 347 -0.88 -7.04 -10.35
CA ALA A 347 -2.08 -7.49 -9.66
C ALA A 347 -2.95 -8.41 -10.53
N ARG A 348 -3.65 -9.34 -9.87
CA ARG A 348 -4.54 -10.31 -10.53
C ARG A 348 -5.92 -10.29 -9.88
N ALA A 349 -6.92 -9.78 -10.57
CA ALA A 349 -8.26 -9.65 -10.01
C ALA A 349 -9.29 -10.54 -10.73
N GLY A 350 -10.16 -11.18 -9.94
CA GLY A 350 -11.39 -11.81 -10.44
C GLY A 350 -12.59 -10.91 -10.17
N LEU A 351 -13.32 -10.51 -11.22
CA LEU A 351 -14.50 -9.66 -11.16
C LEU A 351 -15.71 -10.47 -11.63
N ASP A 352 -16.66 -10.69 -10.73
CA ASP A 352 -17.86 -11.45 -11.02
C ASP A 352 -19.12 -10.63 -10.68
N HIS A 353 -20.00 -10.45 -11.66
CA HIS A 353 -21.24 -9.67 -11.55
C HIS A 353 -21.03 -8.25 -10.99
N VAL A 354 -20.00 -7.54 -11.46
CA VAL A 354 -19.71 -6.16 -11.08
C VAL A 354 -20.54 -5.18 -11.91
N GLU A 355 -21.17 -4.20 -11.25
CA GLU A 355 -21.95 -3.13 -11.86
C GLU A 355 -21.23 -1.79 -11.71
N ILE A 356 -20.89 -1.17 -12.83
CA ILE A 356 -20.21 0.13 -12.90
C ILE A 356 -21.11 1.12 -13.62
N GLU A 357 -21.33 2.28 -13.00
CA GLU A 357 -22.16 3.34 -13.56
C GLU A 357 -21.51 4.72 -13.33
N ARG A 358 -21.50 5.55 -14.39
CA ARG A 358 -21.04 6.95 -14.35
C ARG A 358 -19.60 7.14 -13.87
N ALA A 359 -18.67 6.33 -14.40
CA ALA A 359 -17.24 6.55 -14.15
C ALA A 359 -16.73 7.82 -14.85
N GLY A 360 -16.00 8.67 -14.11
CA GLY A 360 -15.47 9.94 -14.58
C GLY A 360 -14.32 9.81 -15.57
N GLU A 361 -13.64 8.66 -15.59
CA GLU A 361 -12.65 8.29 -16.60
C GLU A 361 -13.01 6.95 -17.26
N VAL A 362 -12.35 5.87 -16.86
CA VAL A 362 -12.52 4.52 -17.45
C VAL A 362 -13.40 3.66 -16.55
N GLY A 363 -14.23 2.78 -17.13
CA GLY A 363 -14.94 1.78 -16.33
C GLY A 363 -13.98 0.77 -15.70
N VAL A 364 -13.33 -0.06 -16.52
CA VAL A 364 -12.31 -1.02 -16.07
C VAL A 364 -10.99 -0.76 -16.79
N LEU A 365 -9.93 -0.49 -16.01
CA LEU A 365 -8.56 -0.31 -16.50
C LEU A 365 -7.68 -1.48 -16.05
N VAL A 366 -7.01 -2.12 -17.01
CA VAL A 366 -5.96 -3.12 -16.75
C VAL A 366 -4.66 -2.63 -17.39
N ALA A 367 -3.63 -2.38 -16.57
CA ALA A 367 -2.34 -1.87 -17.03
C ALA A 367 -1.15 -2.50 -16.30
N ASP A 368 0.08 -2.18 -16.72
CA ASP A 368 1.33 -2.48 -16.00
C ASP A 368 1.45 -3.94 -15.52
N ASP A 369 1.38 -4.88 -16.47
CA ASP A 369 1.48 -6.33 -16.22
C ASP A 369 0.35 -6.89 -15.32
N GLY A 370 -0.70 -6.10 -15.05
CA GLY A 370 -1.93 -6.54 -14.42
C GLY A 370 -2.73 -7.54 -15.26
N SER A 371 -3.57 -8.33 -14.58
CA SER A 371 -4.46 -9.29 -15.23
C SER A 371 -5.85 -9.35 -14.60
N ALA A 372 -6.87 -9.54 -15.43
CA ALA A 372 -8.25 -9.56 -14.99
C ALA A 372 -9.04 -10.71 -15.62
N LEU A 373 -9.83 -11.40 -14.81
CA LEU A 373 -10.90 -12.30 -15.25
C LEU A 373 -12.23 -11.66 -14.90
N VAL A 374 -13.02 -11.31 -15.91
CA VAL A 374 -14.24 -10.52 -15.75
C VAL A 374 -15.43 -11.32 -16.30
N HIS A 375 -16.41 -11.61 -15.46
CA HIS A 375 -17.58 -12.40 -15.81
C HIS A 375 -18.87 -11.69 -15.43
N GLY A 376 -19.85 -11.64 -16.34
CA GLY A 376 -21.19 -11.14 -16.05
C GLY A 376 -21.25 -9.65 -15.63
N CYS A 377 -20.24 -8.86 -16.00
CA CYS A 377 -20.10 -7.47 -15.55
C CYS A 377 -20.80 -6.49 -16.49
N SER A 378 -21.23 -5.35 -15.95
CA SER A 378 -21.93 -4.31 -16.69
C SER A 378 -21.28 -2.95 -16.45
N VAL A 379 -20.85 -2.29 -17.52
CA VAL A 379 -20.21 -0.96 -17.50
C VAL A 379 -21.05 0.05 -18.27
N ARG A 380 -21.45 1.14 -17.62
CA ARG A 380 -22.45 2.07 -18.14
C ARG A 380 -22.05 3.53 -17.92
N ASP A 381 -22.35 4.37 -18.91
CA ASP A 381 -22.29 5.84 -18.77
C ASP A 381 -20.91 6.38 -18.38
N THR A 382 -19.82 5.80 -18.89
CA THR A 382 -18.46 6.28 -18.60
C THR A 382 -18.14 7.55 -19.40
N SER A 383 -17.37 8.49 -18.84
CA SER A 383 -16.91 9.68 -19.57
C SER A 383 -15.80 9.36 -20.56
N GLY A 384 -14.90 8.43 -20.21
CA GLY A 384 -13.89 7.85 -21.08
C GLY A 384 -14.31 6.48 -21.61
N SER A 385 -13.34 5.59 -21.82
CA SER A 385 -13.60 4.25 -22.34
C SER A 385 -14.34 3.36 -21.34
N GLY A 386 -15.17 2.45 -21.82
CA GLY A 386 -15.82 1.47 -20.95
C GLY A 386 -14.79 0.52 -20.32
N VAL A 387 -13.93 -0.05 -21.17
CA VAL A 387 -12.81 -0.90 -20.79
C VAL A 387 -11.55 -0.41 -21.47
N ALA A 388 -10.43 -0.40 -20.75
CA ALA A 388 -9.10 -0.11 -21.29
C ALA A 388 -8.07 -1.17 -20.84
N VAL A 389 -7.33 -1.74 -21.79
CA VAL A 389 -6.29 -2.75 -21.55
C VAL A 389 -5.00 -2.30 -22.24
N VAL A 390 -3.96 -2.02 -21.47
CA VAL A 390 -2.71 -1.39 -21.97
C VAL A 390 -1.47 -1.97 -21.28
N ARG A 391 -0.26 -1.71 -21.81
CA ARG A 391 1.04 -1.94 -21.13
C ARG A 391 1.26 -3.39 -20.65
N SER A 392 1.42 -4.32 -21.59
CA SER A 392 1.81 -5.73 -21.35
C SER A 392 0.83 -6.57 -20.53
N THR A 393 -0.48 -6.34 -20.70
CA THR A 393 -1.52 -6.97 -19.88
C THR A 393 -2.28 -8.07 -20.60
N ASN A 394 -2.96 -8.92 -19.83
CA ASN A 394 -3.93 -9.88 -20.36
C ASN A 394 -5.22 -9.81 -19.56
N ALA A 395 -6.33 -9.52 -20.24
CA ALA A 395 -7.67 -9.50 -19.64
C ALA A 395 -8.64 -10.40 -20.41
N THR A 396 -9.52 -11.10 -19.69
CA THR A 396 -10.60 -11.90 -20.28
C THR A 396 -11.93 -11.38 -19.77
N PHE A 397 -12.84 -11.08 -20.70
CA PHE A 397 -14.21 -10.67 -20.41
C PHE A 397 -15.17 -11.67 -21.02
N GLU A 398 -16.10 -12.15 -20.20
CA GLU A 398 -17.13 -13.10 -20.58
C GLU A 398 -18.50 -12.61 -20.12
N ASP A 399 -19.51 -12.71 -20.99
CA ASP A 399 -20.90 -12.34 -20.67
C ASP A 399 -21.07 -10.88 -20.16
N CYS A 400 -20.26 -9.95 -20.68
CA CYS A 400 -20.23 -8.55 -20.23
C CYS A 400 -21.04 -7.60 -21.15
N ASP A 401 -21.65 -6.55 -20.57
CA ASP A 401 -22.31 -5.46 -21.30
C ASP A 401 -21.58 -4.13 -21.05
N VAL A 402 -21.03 -3.53 -22.09
CA VAL A 402 -20.42 -2.20 -22.08
C VAL A 402 -21.29 -1.27 -22.91
N HIS A 403 -21.80 -0.21 -22.30
CA HIS A 403 -22.70 0.69 -23.01
C HIS A 403 -22.57 2.16 -22.64
N ARG A 404 -22.87 3.02 -23.62
CA ARG A 404 -22.88 4.49 -23.46
C ARG A 404 -21.57 5.06 -22.91
N SER A 405 -20.44 4.58 -23.43
CA SER A 405 -19.12 5.14 -23.13
C SER A 405 -18.87 6.43 -23.90
N GLY A 406 -18.21 7.40 -23.26
CA GLY A 406 -17.81 8.67 -23.88
C GLY A 406 -16.56 8.54 -24.77
N GLY A 407 -15.68 7.60 -24.44
CA GLY A 407 -14.61 7.09 -25.30
C GLY A 407 -15.06 5.89 -26.13
N ASP A 408 -14.13 4.97 -26.42
CA ASP A 408 -14.48 3.69 -27.02
C ASP A 408 -15.15 2.78 -25.99
N GLY A 409 -16.00 1.86 -26.46
CA GLY A 409 -16.50 0.82 -25.57
C GLY A 409 -15.34 0.00 -24.98
N VAL A 410 -14.45 -0.50 -25.85
CA VAL A 410 -13.25 -1.23 -25.45
C VAL A 410 -12.02 -0.65 -26.17
N HIS A 411 -11.02 -0.24 -25.40
CA HIS A 411 -9.76 0.27 -25.90
C HIS A 411 -8.62 -0.69 -25.55
N ILE A 412 -7.94 -1.20 -26.57
CA ILE A 412 -6.75 -2.05 -26.41
C ILE A 412 -5.56 -1.23 -26.90
N GLY A 413 -4.77 -0.75 -25.95
CA GLY A 413 -3.58 0.05 -26.20
C GLY A 413 -2.34 -0.81 -26.48
N GLU A 414 -1.19 -0.16 -26.51
CA GLU A 414 0.08 -0.81 -26.80
C GLU A 414 0.38 -1.99 -25.88
N ARG A 415 0.77 -3.11 -26.48
CA ARG A 415 1.08 -4.39 -25.82
C ARG A 415 -0.05 -4.94 -24.94
N GLY A 416 -1.27 -4.41 -25.04
CA GLY A 416 -2.45 -4.94 -24.36
C GLY A 416 -2.97 -6.20 -25.05
N GLY A 417 -3.41 -7.17 -24.26
CA GLY A 417 -4.05 -8.40 -24.73
C GLY A 417 -5.44 -8.56 -24.12
N ILE A 418 -6.46 -8.73 -24.96
CA ILE A 418 -7.82 -8.98 -24.47
C ILE A 418 -8.48 -10.18 -25.15
N ARG A 419 -9.29 -10.91 -24.39
CA ARG A 419 -10.31 -11.84 -24.91
C ARG A 419 -11.70 -11.35 -24.55
N LEU A 420 -12.56 -11.19 -25.54
CA LEU A 420 -13.99 -10.92 -25.36
C LEU A 420 -14.77 -12.15 -25.85
N ASN A 421 -15.59 -12.71 -24.98
CA ASN A 421 -16.51 -13.81 -25.30
C ASN A 421 -17.92 -13.44 -24.88
N ARG A 422 -18.91 -13.60 -25.77
CA ARG A 422 -20.33 -13.34 -25.47
C ARG A 422 -20.58 -11.93 -24.88
N CYS A 423 -19.81 -10.93 -25.35
CA CYS A 423 -19.86 -9.57 -24.87
C CYS A 423 -20.69 -8.66 -25.78
N ARG A 424 -21.32 -7.63 -25.20
CA ARG A 424 -22.05 -6.58 -25.92
C ARG A 424 -21.39 -5.24 -25.71
N VAL A 425 -21.06 -4.54 -26.80
CA VAL A 425 -20.41 -3.23 -26.76
C VAL A 425 -21.20 -2.26 -27.63
N ARG A 426 -21.95 -1.36 -26.99
CA ARG A 426 -23.00 -0.59 -27.69
C ARG A 426 -23.15 0.87 -27.30
N SER A 427 -23.73 1.63 -28.23
CA SER A 427 -24.15 3.01 -28.02
C SER A 427 -23.02 3.94 -27.53
N GLY A 428 -21.77 3.65 -27.88
CA GLY A 428 -20.61 4.48 -27.54
C GLY A 428 -20.56 5.78 -28.36
N ARG A 429 -19.99 6.84 -27.78
CA ARG A 429 -19.75 8.12 -28.47
C ARG A 429 -18.53 8.09 -29.39
N SER A 430 -17.70 7.06 -29.28
CA SER A 430 -16.58 6.77 -30.19
C SER A 430 -16.79 5.43 -30.90
N GLY A 431 -15.73 4.64 -31.12
CA GLY A 431 -15.82 3.29 -31.67
C GLY A 431 -16.31 2.27 -30.66
N GLY A 432 -16.81 1.13 -31.13
CA GLY A 432 -17.13 0.01 -30.26
C GLY A 432 -15.86 -0.57 -29.64
N THR A 433 -14.96 -1.10 -30.46
CA THR A 433 -13.64 -1.61 -30.03
C THR A 433 -12.51 -1.05 -30.88
N ARG A 434 -11.51 -0.44 -30.23
CA ARG A 434 -10.28 0.03 -30.89
C ARG A 434 -9.09 -0.79 -30.43
N ILE A 435 -8.38 -1.36 -31.41
CA ILE A 435 -7.12 -2.07 -31.20
C ILE A 435 -5.99 -1.22 -31.79
N ASP A 436 -5.18 -0.61 -30.94
CA ASP A 436 -4.04 0.22 -31.31
C ASP A 436 -2.80 -0.63 -31.67
N PRO A 437 -1.74 -0.03 -32.26
CA PRO A 437 -0.52 -0.74 -32.63
C PRO A 437 0.04 -1.59 -31.48
N SER A 438 0.52 -2.80 -31.78
CA SER A 438 0.99 -3.82 -30.82
C SER A 438 -0.07 -4.43 -29.88
N GLY A 439 -1.34 -4.04 -30.01
CA GLY A 439 -2.45 -4.65 -29.29
C GLY A 439 -2.87 -6.02 -29.86
N ARG A 440 -3.26 -6.96 -29.01
CA ARG A 440 -3.75 -8.30 -29.35
C ARG A 440 -5.19 -8.48 -28.89
N ALA A 441 -6.01 -9.11 -29.71
CA ALA A 441 -7.42 -9.30 -29.38
C ALA A 441 -7.98 -10.62 -29.91
N GLU A 442 -8.80 -11.28 -29.10
CA GLU A 442 -9.64 -12.40 -29.51
C GLU A 442 -11.09 -12.02 -29.20
N LEU A 443 -11.88 -11.77 -30.24
CA LEU A 443 -13.28 -11.38 -30.14
C LEU A 443 -14.13 -12.55 -30.63
N SER A 444 -14.98 -13.08 -29.77
CA SER A 444 -15.80 -14.26 -30.04
C SER A 444 -17.24 -14.08 -29.57
N GLU A 445 -18.21 -14.49 -30.39
CA GLU A 445 -19.64 -14.51 -30.04
C GLU A 445 -20.16 -13.15 -29.52
N SER A 446 -19.56 -12.05 -29.99
CA SER A 446 -19.75 -10.71 -29.42
C SER A 446 -20.39 -9.72 -30.39
N GLU A 447 -21.12 -8.75 -29.84
CA GLU A 447 -21.90 -7.75 -30.56
C GLU A 447 -21.29 -6.34 -30.40
N PHE A 448 -21.12 -5.63 -31.52
CA PHE A 448 -20.67 -4.24 -31.56
C PHE A 448 -21.65 -3.37 -32.34
N ALA A 449 -22.52 -2.65 -31.64
CA ALA A 449 -23.68 -2.02 -32.27
C ALA A 449 -23.95 -0.58 -31.83
N GLU A 450 -24.65 0.18 -32.68
CA GLU A 450 -25.14 1.54 -32.38
C GLU A 450 -24.04 2.56 -31.99
N ASN A 451 -22.78 2.33 -32.38
CA ASN A 451 -21.67 3.21 -32.02
C ASN A 451 -21.59 4.43 -32.96
N ALA A 452 -21.12 5.56 -32.42
CA ALA A 452 -21.03 6.81 -33.16
C ALA A 452 -19.86 6.86 -34.16
N ALA A 453 -18.93 5.91 -34.11
CA ALA A 453 -17.88 5.67 -35.10
C ALA A 453 -17.97 4.23 -35.66
N ASP A 454 -16.84 3.54 -35.86
CA ASP A 454 -16.83 2.15 -36.33
C ASP A 454 -17.19 1.16 -35.19
N GLY A 455 -17.73 0.00 -35.54
CA GLY A 455 -17.95 -1.10 -34.60
C GLY A 455 -16.63 -1.65 -34.06
N ILE A 456 -15.74 -2.09 -34.95
CA ILE A 456 -14.40 -2.60 -34.63
C ILE A 456 -13.37 -1.88 -35.50
N THR A 457 -12.33 -1.30 -34.89
CA THR A 457 -11.20 -0.69 -35.60
C THR A 457 -9.91 -1.43 -35.26
N VAL A 458 -9.26 -2.00 -36.28
CA VAL A 458 -7.99 -2.74 -36.16
C VAL A 458 -6.84 -1.90 -36.72
N ARG A 459 -5.96 -1.43 -35.85
CA ARG A 459 -4.72 -0.69 -36.20
C ARG A 459 -3.46 -1.48 -35.88
N SER A 460 -3.60 -2.66 -35.28
CA SER A 460 -2.49 -3.53 -34.91
C SER A 460 -2.03 -4.41 -36.08
N ALA A 461 -0.72 -4.69 -36.09
CA ALA A 461 -0.13 -5.72 -36.93
C ALA A 461 -0.05 -7.09 -36.25
N GLU A 462 -0.34 -7.15 -34.94
CA GLU A 462 -0.33 -8.38 -34.13
C GLU A 462 -1.58 -9.24 -34.36
N THR A 463 -1.61 -10.41 -33.73
CA THR A 463 -2.74 -11.34 -33.81
C THR A 463 -4.04 -10.72 -33.32
N VAL A 464 -5.00 -10.63 -34.23
CA VAL A 464 -6.38 -10.24 -33.96
C VAL A 464 -7.31 -11.28 -34.58
N VAL A 465 -8.12 -11.92 -33.75
CA VAL A 465 -9.10 -12.94 -34.18
C VAL A 465 -10.49 -12.40 -33.91
N ILE A 466 -11.35 -12.42 -34.93
CA ILE A 466 -12.76 -12.05 -34.84
C ILE A 466 -13.57 -13.24 -35.33
N ARG A 467 -14.36 -13.85 -34.45
CA ARG A 467 -15.12 -15.07 -34.73
C ARG A 467 -16.56 -14.96 -34.24
N ASP A 468 -17.52 -15.32 -35.08
CA ASP A 468 -18.95 -15.37 -34.68
C ASP A 468 -19.46 -14.03 -34.11
N CYS A 469 -18.93 -12.91 -34.62
CA CYS A 469 -19.29 -11.57 -34.16
C CYS A 469 -20.36 -10.92 -35.04
N THR A 470 -21.14 -10.02 -34.44
CA THR A 470 -22.11 -9.19 -35.14
C THR A 470 -21.73 -7.72 -34.99
N THR A 471 -21.77 -6.97 -36.09
CA THR A 471 -21.58 -5.51 -36.08
C THR A 471 -22.76 -4.85 -36.78
N GLY A 472 -23.41 -3.89 -36.14
CA GLY A 472 -24.58 -3.28 -36.77
C GLY A 472 -24.99 -1.91 -36.28
N ASP A 473 -25.67 -1.18 -37.16
CA ASP A 473 -26.20 0.16 -36.89
C ASP A 473 -25.14 1.16 -36.37
N ASN A 474 -23.86 0.94 -36.70
CA ASN A 474 -22.78 1.87 -36.39
C ASN A 474 -22.74 3.00 -37.43
N ARG A 475 -22.40 4.23 -37.04
CA ARG A 475 -22.29 5.34 -38.00
C ARG A 475 -21.13 5.18 -38.97
N GLY A 476 -20.06 4.49 -38.55
CA GLY A 476 -18.90 4.13 -39.36
C GLY A 476 -19.06 2.77 -40.04
N ALA A 477 -17.96 2.04 -40.18
CA ALA A 477 -17.96 0.65 -40.65
C ALA A 477 -18.29 -0.31 -39.51
N GLY A 478 -18.74 -1.52 -39.84
CA GLY A 478 -18.80 -2.61 -38.87
C GLY A 478 -17.41 -3.06 -38.45
N LEU A 479 -16.52 -3.28 -39.43
CA LEU A 479 -15.11 -3.58 -39.24
C LEU A 479 -14.23 -2.72 -40.16
N ARG A 480 -13.32 -1.94 -39.56
CA ARG A 480 -12.31 -1.16 -40.27
C ARG A 480 -10.90 -1.65 -39.93
N ARG A 481 -10.22 -2.21 -40.94
CA ARG A 481 -8.76 -2.44 -40.90
C ARG A 481 -8.02 -1.19 -41.37
N ALA A 482 -7.26 -0.55 -40.47
CA ALA A 482 -6.46 0.64 -40.77
C ALA A 482 -5.05 0.29 -41.27
N VAL A 483 -4.50 -0.86 -40.86
CA VAL A 483 -3.16 -1.32 -41.24
C VAL A 483 -3.26 -2.72 -41.89
N PRO A 484 -2.70 -2.94 -43.09
CA PRO A 484 -2.64 -4.28 -43.67
C PRO A 484 -1.75 -5.21 -42.83
N SER A 485 -2.31 -6.30 -42.32
CA SER A 485 -1.57 -7.37 -41.63
C SER A 485 -2.16 -8.73 -42.00
N GLY A 486 -1.32 -9.75 -42.12
CA GLY A 486 -1.72 -11.15 -42.26
C GLY A 486 -2.18 -11.80 -40.95
N ALA A 487 -2.06 -11.09 -39.83
CA ALA A 487 -2.40 -11.58 -38.49
C ALA A 487 -3.86 -11.29 -38.09
N LEU A 488 -4.65 -10.62 -38.96
CA LEU A 488 -6.09 -10.44 -38.77
C LEU A 488 -6.84 -11.64 -39.36
N THR A 489 -7.53 -12.39 -38.50
CA THR A 489 -8.43 -13.48 -38.90
C THR A 489 -9.88 -13.07 -38.63
N VAL A 490 -10.73 -13.17 -39.66
CA VAL A 490 -12.16 -12.86 -39.56
C VAL A 490 -12.97 -14.07 -40.02
N GLU A 491 -13.71 -14.68 -39.10
CA GLU A 491 -14.56 -15.85 -39.35
C GLU A 491 -16.01 -15.54 -38.94
N ARG A 492 -16.96 -15.74 -39.85
CA ARG A 492 -18.40 -15.61 -39.55
C ARG A 492 -18.78 -14.26 -38.91
N LEU A 493 -18.24 -13.16 -39.44
CA LEU A 493 -18.65 -11.80 -39.07
C LEU A 493 -19.91 -11.40 -39.85
N THR A 494 -20.98 -11.09 -39.13
CA THR A 494 -22.21 -10.53 -39.72
C THR A 494 -22.23 -9.02 -39.55
N SER A 495 -22.18 -8.27 -40.65
CA SER A 495 -22.14 -6.80 -40.65
C SER A 495 -23.36 -6.23 -41.38
N THR A 496 -24.22 -5.49 -40.67
CA THR A 496 -25.51 -5.01 -41.21
C THR A 496 -25.88 -3.62 -40.69
N GLY A 497 -26.38 -2.73 -41.56
CA GLY A 497 -26.90 -1.42 -41.12
C GLY A 497 -25.84 -0.37 -40.78
N ASN A 498 -24.55 -0.65 -41.04
CA ASN A 498 -23.45 0.28 -40.79
C ASN A 498 -23.38 1.40 -41.85
N GLY A 499 -22.94 2.60 -41.46
CA GLY A 499 -22.94 3.80 -42.30
C GLY A 499 -21.86 3.83 -43.39
N THR A 500 -20.79 3.04 -43.27
CA THR A 500 -19.79 2.82 -44.32
C THR A 500 -19.49 1.34 -44.53
N PRO A 501 -19.06 0.91 -45.73
CA PRO A 501 -18.68 -0.48 -45.97
C PRO A 501 -17.49 -0.94 -45.11
N ASP A 502 -17.47 -2.22 -44.77
CA ASP A 502 -16.33 -2.82 -44.06
C ASP A 502 -15.08 -2.84 -44.95
N THR A 503 -13.92 -2.66 -44.31
CA THR A 503 -12.62 -2.74 -44.96
C THR A 503 -11.80 -3.85 -44.29
N HIS A 504 -12.05 -5.10 -44.67
CA HIS A 504 -11.22 -6.26 -44.36
C HIS A 504 -11.09 -7.07 -45.66
N ASP A 505 -9.86 -7.32 -46.14
CA ASP A 505 -9.67 -7.96 -47.45
C ASP A 505 -10.28 -9.37 -47.46
N THR A 506 -11.19 -9.60 -48.40
CA THR A 506 -11.66 -10.92 -48.81
C THR A 506 -10.56 -11.60 -49.63
N ALA A 507 -9.66 -12.33 -48.97
CA ALA A 507 -8.82 -13.32 -49.62
C ALA A 507 -9.18 -14.71 -49.06
N SER A 508 -10.13 -15.36 -49.73
CA SER A 508 -10.31 -16.81 -49.68
C SER A 508 -8.96 -17.50 -49.91
N ARG A 509 -8.52 -18.32 -48.97
CA ARG A 509 -7.44 -19.28 -49.18
C ARG A 509 -7.89 -20.66 -48.74
N ASP A 510 -8.16 -21.47 -49.76
CA ASP A 510 -8.09 -22.93 -49.69
C ASP A 510 -6.71 -23.37 -49.19
N ASP A 511 -6.73 -24.53 -48.54
CA ASP A 511 -5.64 -25.37 -48.06
C ASP A 511 -4.29 -25.18 -48.78
N ASP A 512 -3.23 -24.94 -48.00
CA ASP A 512 -2.17 -25.97 -47.91
C ASP A 512 -1.27 -25.78 -46.68
N ALA A 513 -0.84 -26.92 -46.17
CA ALA A 513 -0.19 -27.11 -44.89
C ALA A 513 1.21 -26.46 -44.77
N ALA A 514 1.48 -25.86 -43.61
CA ALA A 514 2.81 -25.85 -42.99
C ALA A 514 2.67 -25.71 -41.47
N THR A 515 3.06 -26.77 -40.76
CA THR A 515 3.24 -26.85 -39.31
C THR A 515 4.35 -25.91 -38.80
N PRO A 516 4.33 -25.56 -37.50
CA PRO A 516 4.97 -24.37 -36.96
C PRO A 516 6.44 -24.58 -36.59
N GLU A 517 7.29 -23.61 -36.93
CA GLU A 517 8.59 -23.42 -36.27
C GLU A 517 8.44 -22.34 -35.20
N GLU A 518 8.14 -22.79 -33.97
CA GLU A 518 8.68 -22.14 -32.78
C GLU A 518 10.19 -22.33 -32.80
N THR A 519 10.97 -21.24 -32.84
CA THR A 519 12.03 -20.88 -31.86
C THR A 519 12.84 -19.70 -32.41
N ALA A 520 13.22 -18.79 -31.49
CA ALA A 520 14.36 -17.87 -31.55
C ALA A 520 14.14 -16.45 -32.08
N GLN A 521 13.73 -15.56 -31.16
CA GLN A 521 14.44 -14.29 -30.95
C GLN A 521 14.64 -14.07 -29.45
N ARG A 522 15.60 -14.81 -28.85
CA ARG A 522 16.25 -14.38 -27.61
C ARG A 522 17.26 -13.30 -27.99
N SER A 523 17.06 -12.07 -27.55
CA SER A 523 18.14 -11.09 -27.54
C SER A 523 19.18 -11.51 -26.50
N GLU A 524 20.41 -11.79 -26.90
CA GLU A 524 21.52 -12.06 -25.98
C GLU A 524 21.74 -10.84 -25.05
N PRO A 525 21.65 -10.96 -23.71
CA PRO A 525 21.93 -9.91 -22.73
C PRO A 525 23.28 -9.20 -22.91
N MET A 526 24.29 -9.90 -23.44
CA MET A 526 25.58 -9.31 -23.83
C MET A 526 25.45 -8.27 -24.96
N ARG A 527 24.56 -8.52 -25.93
CA ARG A 527 24.28 -7.59 -27.03
C ARG A 527 23.57 -6.34 -26.51
N GLU A 528 22.67 -6.51 -25.55
CA GLU A 528 21.96 -5.42 -24.88
C GLU A 528 22.93 -4.54 -24.07
N LEU A 529 23.83 -5.14 -23.28
CA LEU A 529 24.89 -4.42 -22.57
C LEU A 529 25.79 -3.60 -23.52
N THR A 530 26.16 -4.19 -24.66
CA THR A 530 27.00 -3.51 -25.66
C THR A 530 26.26 -2.34 -26.32
N SER A 531 24.93 -2.43 -26.44
CA SER A 531 24.07 -1.40 -27.03
C SER A 531 23.79 -0.20 -26.13
N LEU A 532 24.09 -0.28 -24.82
CA LEU A 532 23.97 0.86 -23.92
C LEU A 532 24.89 2.00 -24.34
N VAL A 533 24.38 3.23 -24.27
CA VAL A 533 25.14 4.45 -24.60
C VAL A 533 26.27 4.62 -23.60
N GLY A 534 27.48 4.89 -24.09
CA GLY A 534 28.67 5.14 -23.27
C GLY A 534 29.09 3.94 -22.43
N LEU A 535 29.61 4.21 -21.23
CA LEU A 535 30.00 3.20 -20.23
C LEU A 535 31.11 2.23 -20.68
N GLU A 536 32.04 2.67 -21.54
CA GLU A 536 33.10 1.79 -22.07
C GLU A 536 33.96 1.13 -20.98
N GLY A 537 34.25 1.83 -19.88
CA GLY A 537 34.93 1.24 -18.73
C GLY A 537 34.12 0.11 -18.08
N VAL A 538 32.84 0.36 -17.82
CA VAL A 538 31.92 -0.64 -17.24
C VAL A 538 31.75 -1.84 -18.17
N LYS A 539 31.58 -1.62 -19.48
CA LYS A 539 31.49 -2.69 -20.49
C LYS A 539 32.74 -3.55 -20.50
N HIS A 540 33.92 -2.94 -20.42
CA HIS A 540 35.20 -3.65 -20.35
C HIS A 540 35.31 -4.48 -19.06
N ASP A 541 34.97 -3.92 -17.91
CA ASP A 541 35.04 -4.59 -16.61
C ASP A 541 34.06 -5.77 -16.52
N VAL A 542 32.82 -5.56 -16.96
CA VAL A 542 31.80 -6.62 -17.03
C VAL A 542 32.23 -7.72 -18.00
N THR A 543 32.74 -7.36 -19.19
CA THR A 543 33.26 -8.35 -20.15
C THR A 543 34.42 -9.16 -19.58
N THR A 544 35.32 -8.52 -18.82
CA THR A 544 36.42 -9.18 -18.13
C THR A 544 35.90 -10.16 -17.07
N LEU A 545 34.90 -9.77 -16.29
CA LEU A 545 34.24 -10.64 -15.30
C LEU A 545 33.55 -11.84 -15.94
N VAL A 546 32.85 -11.63 -17.05
CA VAL A 546 32.20 -12.68 -17.84
C VAL A 546 33.24 -13.68 -18.36
N ASN A 547 34.36 -13.18 -18.91
CA ASN A 547 35.44 -14.03 -19.42
C ASN A 547 36.10 -14.86 -18.30
N LEU A 548 36.30 -14.27 -17.12
CA LEU A 548 36.84 -14.97 -15.95
C LEU A 548 35.89 -16.08 -15.46
N ASN A 549 34.59 -15.82 -15.39
CA ASN A 549 33.59 -16.84 -15.04
C ASN A 549 33.51 -17.97 -16.07
N LYS A 550 33.55 -17.64 -17.38
CA LYS A 550 33.64 -18.63 -18.46
C LYS A 550 34.87 -19.52 -18.33
N MET A 551 36.03 -18.95 -17.99
CA MET A 551 37.26 -19.72 -17.77
C MET A 551 37.20 -20.59 -16.50
N ALA A 552 36.60 -20.09 -15.42
CA ALA A 552 36.41 -20.85 -14.19
C ALA A 552 35.50 -22.07 -14.39
N LYS A 553 34.38 -21.90 -15.10
CA LYS A 553 33.47 -23.00 -15.47
C LYS A 553 34.18 -24.06 -16.31
N ARG A 554 34.91 -23.66 -17.36
CA ARG A 554 35.71 -24.58 -18.18
C ARG A 554 36.77 -25.35 -17.39
N ARG A 555 37.37 -24.73 -16.37
CA ARG A 555 38.34 -25.41 -15.48
C ARG A 555 37.64 -26.45 -14.61
N GLN A 556 36.48 -26.13 -14.04
CA GLN A 556 35.67 -27.07 -13.25
C GLN A 556 35.19 -28.26 -14.10
N GLU A 557 34.70 -28.01 -15.32
CA GLU A 557 34.31 -29.04 -16.29
C GLU A 557 35.50 -29.94 -16.68
N ALA A 558 36.71 -29.38 -16.71
CA ALA A 558 37.95 -30.13 -16.95
C ALA A 558 38.54 -30.79 -15.67
N GLY A 559 37.83 -30.74 -14.54
CA GLY A 559 38.28 -31.32 -13.27
C GLY A 559 39.47 -30.60 -12.61
N LEU A 560 39.78 -29.37 -13.03
CA LEU A 560 40.85 -28.55 -12.49
C LEU A 560 40.31 -27.60 -11.41
N SER A 561 41.06 -27.42 -10.31
CA SER A 561 40.71 -26.44 -9.29
C SER A 561 40.65 -25.03 -9.88
N ALA A 562 39.51 -24.37 -9.75
CA ALA A 562 39.36 -22.95 -10.02
C ALA A 562 39.82 -22.14 -8.79
N PRO A 563 40.51 -21.00 -8.98
CA PRO A 563 40.83 -20.12 -7.86
C PRO A 563 39.54 -19.61 -7.20
N PRO A 564 39.52 -19.43 -5.86
CA PRO A 564 38.38 -18.85 -5.17
C PRO A 564 38.21 -17.40 -5.62
N MET A 565 37.03 -17.04 -6.11
CA MET A 565 36.71 -15.67 -6.54
C MET A 565 35.48 -15.20 -5.77
N SER A 566 35.57 -14.02 -5.15
CA SER A 566 34.36 -13.35 -4.71
C SER A 566 33.60 -12.83 -5.93
N ARG A 567 32.28 -13.07 -5.95
CA ARG A 567 31.38 -12.66 -7.03
C ARG A 567 30.71 -11.31 -6.75
N HIS A 568 30.87 -10.78 -5.55
CA HIS A 568 30.22 -9.56 -5.09
C HIS A 568 30.92 -8.31 -5.62
N LEU A 569 30.12 -7.31 -6.04
CA LEU A 569 30.60 -6.12 -6.74
C LEU A 569 30.14 -4.83 -6.05
N VAL A 570 30.93 -3.77 -6.24
CA VAL A 570 30.58 -2.41 -5.80
C VAL A 570 30.35 -1.56 -7.03
N PHE A 571 29.17 -0.95 -7.16
CA PHE A 571 28.84 -0.03 -8.24
C PHE A 571 28.92 1.41 -7.70
N ALA A 572 30.01 2.10 -8.02
CA ALA A 572 30.30 3.44 -7.53
C ALA A 572 30.07 4.47 -8.64
N GLY A 573 29.27 5.51 -8.39
CA GLY A 573 29.15 6.62 -9.34
C GLY A 573 27.89 7.46 -9.14
N ALA A 574 27.82 8.58 -9.86
CA ALA A 574 26.71 9.54 -9.78
C ALA A 574 25.35 8.91 -10.16
N PRO A 575 24.21 9.49 -9.73
CA PRO A 575 22.88 9.01 -10.06
C PRO A 575 22.61 9.08 -11.57
N GLY A 576 21.76 8.16 -12.06
CA GLY A 576 21.35 8.14 -13.48
C GLY A 576 22.44 7.70 -14.48
N THR A 577 23.51 7.05 -14.00
CA THR A 577 24.60 6.47 -14.82
C THR A 577 24.35 5.03 -15.28
N GLY A 578 23.19 4.44 -14.95
CA GLY A 578 22.81 3.09 -15.41
C GLY A 578 23.19 1.92 -14.50
N LYS A 579 23.57 2.18 -13.23
CA LYS A 579 23.96 1.14 -12.25
C LYS A 579 22.95 -0.03 -12.15
N THR A 580 21.68 0.25 -11.87
CA THR A 580 20.64 -0.78 -11.73
C THR A 580 20.39 -1.53 -13.06
N THR A 581 20.43 -0.83 -14.19
CA THR A 581 20.30 -1.44 -15.53
C THR A 581 21.43 -2.44 -15.79
N VAL A 582 22.67 -2.06 -15.50
CA VAL A 582 23.84 -2.95 -15.67
C VAL A 582 23.78 -4.13 -14.69
N ALA A 583 23.30 -3.94 -13.46
CA ALA A 583 23.14 -5.01 -12.48
C ALA A 583 22.17 -6.09 -12.97
N ARG A 584 21.03 -5.67 -13.54
CA ARG A 584 20.02 -6.57 -14.13
C ARG A 584 20.60 -7.37 -15.30
N LEU A 585 21.31 -6.70 -16.22
CA LEU A 585 21.96 -7.36 -17.35
C LEU A 585 23.05 -8.32 -16.89
N TYR A 586 23.84 -7.94 -15.89
CA TYR A 586 24.88 -8.80 -15.33
C TYR A 586 24.29 -10.09 -14.74
N GLY A 587 23.18 -10.01 -14.00
CA GLY A 587 22.46 -11.19 -13.50
C GLY A 587 22.00 -12.12 -14.63
N ALA A 588 21.37 -11.57 -15.66
CA ALA A 588 20.93 -12.32 -16.83
C ALA A 588 22.10 -13.01 -17.57
N ILE A 589 23.23 -12.31 -17.75
CA ILE A 589 24.44 -12.89 -18.35
C ILE A 589 24.97 -14.06 -17.51
N LEU A 590 24.99 -13.94 -16.19
CA LEU A 590 25.46 -15.02 -15.32
C LEU A 590 24.52 -16.24 -15.34
N ALA A 591 23.22 -16.04 -15.48
CA ALA A 591 22.26 -17.14 -15.65
C ALA A 591 22.46 -17.88 -16.98
N GLU A 592 22.70 -17.16 -18.09
CA GLU A 592 23.01 -17.79 -19.38
C GLU A 592 24.31 -18.60 -19.36
N LEU A 593 25.22 -18.28 -18.45
CA LEU A 593 26.47 -19.01 -18.26
C LEU A 593 26.32 -20.17 -17.27
N ASP A 594 25.11 -20.47 -16.79
CA ASP A 594 24.79 -21.40 -15.69
C ASP A 594 25.62 -21.13 -14.42
N VAL A 595 26.01 -19.87 -14.19
CA VAL A 595 26.72 -19.44 -12.98
C VAL A 595 25.72 -19.15 -11.86
N LEU A 596 24.53 -18.68 -12.22
CA LEU A 596 23.36 -18.46 -11.37
C LEU A 596 22.17 -19.27 -11.91
N ALA A 597 21.24 -19.67 -11.04
CA ALA A 597 20.11 -20.49 -11.44
C ALA A 597 19.07 -19.74 -12.30
N SER A 598 18.89 -18.43 -12.09
CA SER A 598 17.89 -17.63 -12.80
C SER A 598 18.33 -16.20 -13.16
N GLY A 599 19.23 -15.59 -12.38
CA GLY A 599 19.80 -14.27 -12.68
C GLY A 599 18.83 -13.09 -12.51
N HIS A 600 17.69 -13.30 -11.85
CA HIS A 600 16.75 -12.23 -11.52
C HIS A 600 17.39 -11.21 -10.55
N LEU A 601 16.91 -9.97 -10.57
CA LEU A 601 17.41 -8.87 -9.75
C LEU A 601 16.41 -8.55 -8.65
N VAL A 602 16.83 -8.61 -7.39
CA VAL A 602 16.10 -8.12 -6.22
C VAL A 602 16.74 -6.81 -5.79
N GLU A 603 16.00 -5.71 -5.89
CA GLU A 603 16.47 -4.37 -5.53
C GLU A 603 15.95 -4.01 -4.13
N VAL A 604 16.85 -3.57 -3.26
CA VAL A 604 16.56 -3.26 -1.86
C VAL A 604 17.28 -1.99 -1.42
N SER A 605 16.70 -1.32 -0.43
CA SER A 605 17.23 -0.12 0.22
C SER A 605 17.43 -0.35 1.72
N ARG A 606 17.93 0.66 2.45
CA ARG A 606 18.01 0.61 3.92
C ARG A 606 16.65 0.30 4.57
N ALA A 607 15.56 0.86 4.05
CA ALA A 607 14.23 0.67 4.63
C ALA A 607 13.77 -0.78 4.54
N ASP A 608 14.22 -1.51 3.53
CA ASP A 608 13.86 -2.91 3.30
C ASP A 608 14.67 -3.85 4.19
N LEU A 609 15.88 -3.47 4.58
CA LEU A 609 16.78 -4.34 5.36
C LEU A 609 16.71 -4.09 6.88
N VAL A 610 16.42 -2.86 7.30
CA VAL A 610 16.41 -2.45 8.71
C VAL A 610 14.98 -2.48 9.27
N ALA A 611 14.81 -3.08 10.45
CA ALA A 611 13.54 -3.10 11.18
C ALA A 611 13.51 -2.04 12.29
N ASP A 612 12.32 -1.58 12.68
CA ASP A 612 12.13 -0.60 13.76
C ASP A 612 12.21 -1.22 15.18
N VAL A 613 12.39 -2.55 15.26
CA VAL A 613 12.37 -3.33 16.50
C VAL A 613 13.69 -4.13 16.66
N VAL A 614 14.19 -4.20 17.89
CA VAL A 614 15.41 -4.95 18.26
C VAL A 614 15.29 -6.42 17.87
N GLY A 615 16.27 -6.93 17.11
CA GLY A 615 16.31 -8.32 16.62
C GLY A 615 15.48 -8.60 15.37
N GLY A 616 14.69 -7.64 14.89
CA GLY A 616 13.93 -7.77 13.64
C GLY A 616 14.78 -7.58 12.38
N THR A 617 15.88 -6.83 12.48
CA THR A 617 16.73 -6.47 11.35
C THR A 617 17.42 -7.69 10.73
N ALA A 618 17.92 -8.61 11.54
CA ALA A 618 18.52 -9.85 11.03
C ALA A 618 17.50 -10.70 10.25
N ILE A 619 16.25 -10.76 10.70
CA ILE A 619 15.17 -11.52 10.04
C ILE A 619 14.86 -10.87 8.69
N LYS A 620 14.60 -9.57 8.69
CA LYS A 620 14.24 -8.80 7.49
C LYS A 620 15.35 -8.84 6.43
N THR A 621 16.61 -8.66 6.85
CA THR A 621 17.78 -8.82 5.97
C THR A 621 17.88 -10.23 5.39
N THR A 622 17.58 -11.26 6.18
CA THR A 622 17.62 -12.66 5.71
C THR A 622 16.51 -12.94 4.70
N GLU A 623 15.31 -12.41 4.91
CA GLU A 623 14.17 -12.57 3.99
C GLU A 623 14.47 -11.97 2.62
N GLU A 624 14.93 -10.71 2.58
CA GLU A 624 15.30 -10.05 1.33
C GLU A 624 16.47 -10.74 0.63
N PHE A 625 17.46 -11.22 1.38
CA PHE A 625 18.57 -11.99 0.82
C PHE A 625 18.10 -13.31 0.21
N ASN A 626 17.19 -14.02 0.88
CA ASN A 626 16.66 -15.31 0.42
C ASN A 626 15.88 -15.16 -0.89
N LYS A 627 15.16 -14.04 -1.07
CA LYS A 627 14.50 -13.73 -2.35
C LYS A 627 15.49 -13.69 -3.51
N ALA A 628 16.74 -13.28 -3.26
CA ALA A 628 17.78 -13.15 -4.28
C ALA A 628 18.56 -14.45 -4.56
N LEU A 629 18.26 -15.56 -3.89
CA LEU A 629 18.94 -16.83 -4.14
C LEU A 629 18.75 -17.29 -5.59
N GLY A 630 19.86 -17.63 -6.25
CA GLY A 630 19.89 -17.93 -7.68
C GLY A 630 19.90 -16.68 -8.58
N GLY A 631 20.00 -15.48 -8.01
CA GLY A 631 19.95 -14.19 -8.68
C GLY A 631 20.95 -13.17 -8.14
N VAL A 632 20.58 -11.88 -8.23
CA VAL A 632 21.39 -10.73 -7.82
C VAL A 632 20.64 -9.92 -6.77
N LEU A 633 21.26 -9.70 -5.61
CA LEU A 633 20.77 -8.77 -4.59
C LEU A 633 21.44 -7.41 -4.80
N PHE A 634 20.67 -6.38 -5.16
CA PHE A 634 21.17 -5.03 -5.43
C PHE A 634 20.74 -4.08 -4.32
N LEU A 635 21.71 -3.61 -3.53
CA LEU A 635 21.51 -2.62 -2.47
C LEU A 635 21.80 -1.22 -3.01
N ASP A 636 20.75 -0.42 -3.23
CA ASP A 636 20.94 0.99 -3.59
C ASP A 636 21.24 1.84 -2.34
N GLU A 637 22.10 2.83 -2.52
CA GLU A 637 22.62 3.70 -1.46
C GLU A 637 23.09 2.95 -0.19
N ALA A 638 23.84 1.86 -0.38
CA ALA A 638 24.23 0.94 0.69
C ALA A 638 24.98 1.62 1.87
N TYR A 639 25.71 2.71 1.60
CA TYR A 639 26.41 3.52 2.61
C TYR A 639 25.47 4.10 3.69
N THR A 640 24.17 4.19 3.41
CA THR A 640 23.18 4.60 4.41
C THR A 640 23.06 3.61 5.57
N LEU A 641 23.48 2.34 5.39
CA LEU A 641 23.50 1.33 6.46
C LEU A 641 24.59 1.62 7.51
N SER A 642 25.73 2.21 7.13
CA SER A 642 26.84 2.53 8.02
C SER A 642 26.77 3.91 8.66
N ASN A 643 25.93 4.82 8.13
CA ASN A 643 25.83 6.17 8.65
C ASN A 643 25.04 6.21 9.96
N SER A 644 25.75 6.34 11.08
CA SER A 644 25.18 6.67 12.38
C SER A 644 24.70 8.12 12.37
N SER A 645 23.40 8.34 12.20
CA SER A 645 22.77 9.59 12.62
C SER A 645 23.05 9.76 14.11
N GLY A 646 23.84 10.77 14.49
CA GLY A 646 24.38 10.98 15.84
C GLY A 646 23.36 11.27 16.95
N GLY A 647 22.45 10.34 17.21
CA GLY A 647 21.54 10.31 18.35
C GLY A 647 21.65 8.97 19.06
N SER A 648 21.52 8.98 20.38
CA SER A 648 21.70 7.86 21.29
C SER A 648 20.60 6.77 21.16
N GLY A 649 20.51 6.10 20.00
CA GLY A 649 19.61 4.97 19.71
C GLY A 649 20.37 3.72 19.22
N PRO A 650 19.71 2.55 19.13
CA PRO A 650 20.39 1.26 18.88
C PRO A 650 20.93 1.12 17.44
N ASP A 651 22.10 0.49 17.28
CA ASP A 651 22.88 0.30 16.04
C ASP A 651 22.25 -0.70 15.02
N PHE A 652 20.99 -0.50 14.60
CA PHE A 652 20.29 -1.45 13.71
C PHE A 652 20.92 -1.60 12.31
N GLY A 653 21.50 -0.53 11.75
CA GLY A 653 22.15 -0.62 10.43
C GLY A 653 23.38 -1.54 10.42
N LYS A 654 24.08 -1.64 11.55
CA LYS A 654 25.23 -2.53 11.72
C LYS A 654 24.80 -4.00 11.78
N GLU A 655 23.68 -4.29 12.43
CA GLU A 655 23.08 -5.63 12.49
C GLU A 655 22.73 -6.15 11.08
N ALA A 656 22.20 -5.29 10.21
CA ALA A 656 21.93 -5.63 8.81
C ALA A 656 23.24 -5.95 8.06
N ILE A 657 24.30 -5.15 8.23
CA ILE A 657 25.62 -5.38 7.62
C ILE A 657 26.20 -6.73 8.07
N ASP A 658 26.19 -7.00 9.38
CA ASP A 658 26.76 -8.23 9.93
C ASP A 658 25.99 -9.47 9.44
N THR A 659 24.67 -9.37 9.35
CA THR A 659 23.81 -10.42 8.80
C THR A 659 24.10 -10.64 7.31
N LEU A 660 24.19 -9.57 6.52
CA LEU A 660 24.50 -9.64 5.09
C LEU A 660 25.87 -10.28 4.84
N VAL A 661 26.91 -9.88 5.58
CA VAL A 661 28.26 -10.44 5.50
C VAL A 661 28.27 -11.94 5.79
N LYS A 662 27.47 -12.39 6.77
CA LYS A 662 27.31 -13.81 7.09
C LYS A 662 26.66 -14.56 5.92
N LEU A 663 25.51 -14.09 5.44
CA LEU A 663 24.76 -14.74 4.35
C LEU A 663 25.55 -14.79 3.03
N MET A 664 26.33 -13.74 2.74
CA MET A 664 27.25 -13.70 1.60
C MET A 664 28.31 -14.81 1.64
N GLU A 665 28.74 -15.24 2.83
CA GLU A 665 29.67 -16.37 2.97
C GLU A 665 28.95 -17.70 2.76
N ASP A 666 27.81 -17.86 3.43
CA ASP A 666 27.03 -19.11 3.44
C ASP A 666 26.50 -19.46 2.03
N HIS A 667 26.16 -18.45 1.23
CA HIS A 667 25.54 -18.58 -0.10
C HIS A 667 26.38 -18.03 -1.27
N ARG A 668 27.71 -17.99 -1.12
CA ARG A 668 28.64 -17.34 -2.08
C ARG A 668 28.56 -17.84 -3.53
N ASP A 669 28.07 -19.07 -3.74
CA ASP A 669 27.95 -19.70 -5.07
C ASP A 669 26.54 -19.59 -5.65
N GLU A 670 25.57 -19.14 -4.84
CA GLU A 670 24.14 -19.10 -5.18
C GLU A 670 23.63 -17.68 -5.45
N VAL A 671 24.29 -16.65 -4.94
CA VAL A 671 23.85 -15.25 -5.09
C VAL A 671 24.99 -14.29 -5.37
N VAL A 672 24.70 -13.24 -6.14
CA VAL A 672 25.59 -12.10 -6.33
C VAL A 672 25.02 -10.88 -5.62
N VAL A 673 25.66 -10.44 -4.54
CA VAL A 673 25.39 -9.14 -3.92
C VAL A 673 26.13 -8.02 -4.66
N ILE A 674 25.40 -6.96 -5.04
CA ILE A 674 25.92 -5.71 -5.60
C ILE A 674 25.50 -4.57 -4.69
N VAL A 675 26.47 -3.81 -4.17
CA VAL A 675 26.20 -2.59 -3.39
C VAL A 675 26.47 -1.37 -4.26
N ALA A 676 25.54 -0.42 -4.27
CA ALA A 676 25.60 0.77 -5.10
C ALA A 676 25.55 2.07 -4.29
N GLY A 677 26.20 3.11 -4.80
CA GLY A 677 26.19 4.43 -4.19
C GLY A 677 27.19 5.40 -4.81
N TYR A 678 27.36 6.54 -4.15
CA TYR A 678 28.33 7.56 -4.56
C TYR A 678 29.76 7.11 -4.26
N SER A 679 30.72 7.45 -5.13
CA SER A 679 32.07 6.86 -5.11
C SER A 679 32.90 7.19 -3.87
N ARG A 680 32.62 8.29 -3.16
CA ARG A 680 33.31 8.61 -1.90
C ARG A 680 32.69 7.83 -0.74
N GLU A 681 31.37 7.87 -0.66
CA GLU A 681 30.54 7.27 0.37
C GLU A 681 30.69 5.73 0.34
N MET A 682 30.83 5.12 -0.84
CA MET A 682 31.10 3.69 -0.97
C MET A 682 32.50 3.29 -0.47
N ARG A 683 33.51 4.16 -0.62
CA ARG A 683 34.84 3.90 -0.03
C ARG A 683 34.79 3.94 1.50
N GLU A 684 34.03 4.88 2.06
CA GLU A 684 33.80 4.98 3.51
C GLU A 684 32.99 3.78 4.04
N PHE A 685 31.96 3.37 3.31
CA PHE A 685 31.14 2.20 3.64
C PHE A 685 31.96 0.91 3.70
N LEU A 686 32.81 0.64 2.70
CA LEU A 686 33.66 -0.56 2.70
C LEU A 686 34.69 -0.52 3.84
N ALA A 687 35.23 0.65 4.17
CA ALA A 687 36.16 0.83 5.29
C ALA A 687 35.48 0.70 6.67
N SER A 688 34.14 0.77 6.74
CA SER A 688 33.39 0.70 8.00
C SER A 688 33.35 -0.70 8.62
N ASN A 689 33.52 -1.76 7.82
CA ASN A 689 33.50 -3.14 8.28
C ASN A 689 34.50 -4.00 7.48
N PRO A 690 35.52 -4.60 8.14
CA PRO A 690 36.50 -5.46 7.46
C PRO A 690 35.88 -6.64 6.68
N GLY A 691 34.71 -7.13 7.11
CA GLY A 691 33.95 -8.18 6.41
C GLY A 691 33.47 -7.74 5.03
N LEU A 692 33.08 -6.47 4.88
CA LEU A 692 32.69 -5.89 3.59
C LEU A 692 33.90 -5.77 2.67
N GLU A 693 35.01 -5.18 3.14
CA GLU A 693 36.24 -5.02 2.34
C GLU A 693 36.76 -6.37 1.81
N SER A 694 36.70 -7.43 2.64
CA SER A 694 37.13 -8.77 2.23
C SER A 694 36.20 -9.43 1.21
N ARG A 695 34.90 -9.14 1.23
CA ARG A 695 33.90 -9.78 0.36
C ARG A 695 33.68 -9.01 -0.94
N PHE A 696 33.83 -7.69 -0.94
CA PHE A 696 33.70 -6.85 -2.12
C PHE A 696 35.06 -6.61 -2.78
N SER A 697 35.50 -7.56 -3.59
CA SER A 697 36.86 -7.56 -4.16
C SER A 697 37.05 -6.61 -5.35
N ARG A 698 35.97 -6.07 -5.93
CA ARG A 698 36.00 -5.23 -7.13
C ARG A 698 34.98 -4.12 -7.09
N THR A 699 35.42 -2.95 -7.52
CA THR A 699 34.60 -1.76 -7.70
C THR A 699 34.54 -1.41 -9.18
N ILE A 700 33.32 -1.27 -9.71
CA ILE A 700 33.04 -0.78 -11.05
C ILE A 700 32.64 0.69 -10.94
N GLU A 701 33.42 1.56 -11.57
CA GLU A 701 33.21 3.00 -11.53
C GLU A 701 32.33 3.46 -12.72
N PHE A 702 31.19 4.06 -12.39
CA PHE A 702 30.23 4.63 -13.32
C PHE A 702 30.49 6.14 -13.44
N THR A 703 31.25 6.52 -14.46
CA THR A 703 31.56 7.92 -14.76
C THR A 703 30.35 8.67 -15.31
N ASN A 704 30.33 9.99 -15.14
CA ASN A 704 29.33 10.84 -15.78
C ASN A 704 29.36 10.70 -17.30
N TYR A 705 28.19 10.75 -17.93
CA TYR A 705 28.08 10.81 -19.39
C TYR A 705 28.67 12.12 -19.91
N THR A 706 29.38 12.02 -21.03
CA THR A 706 29.81 13.17 -21.83
C THR A 706 28.59 13.88 -22.42
N ALA A 707 28.75 15.14 -22.81
CA ALA A 707 27.66 15.90 -23.43
C ALA A 707 27.12 15.19 -24.69
N ALA A 708 28.00 14.62 -25.51
CA ALA A 708 27.61 13.85 -26.70
C ALA A 708 26.80 12.57 -26.37
N GLU A 709 27.14 11.88 -25.29
CA GLU A 709 26.37 10.73 -24.81
C GLU A 709 24.99 11.14 -24.28
N LEU A 710 24.90 12.26 -23.56
CA LEU A 710 23.61 12.82 -23.12
C LEU A 710 22.71 13.21 -24.30
N VAL A 711 23.26 13.83 -25.34
CA VAL A 711 22.53 14.09 -26.60
C VAL A 711 22.05 12.79 -27.24
N THR A 712 22.86 11.73 -27.20
CA THR A 712 22.48 10.41 -27.72
C THR A 712 21.32 9.81 -26.93
N ILE A 713 21.31 9.97 -25.60
CA ILE A 713 20.18 9.55 -24.75
C ILE A 713 18.92 10.35 -25.12
N VAL A 714 19.01 11.68 -25.29
CA VAL A 714 17.86 12.50 -25.73
C VAL A 714 17.35 12.03 -27.10
N ARG A 715 18.23 11.70 -28.05
CA ARG A 715 17.84 11.14 -29.35
C ARG A 715 17.09 9.81 -29.21
N GLN A 716 17.50 8.95 -28.28
CA GLN A 716 16.80 7.70 -28.02
C GLN A 716 15.42 7.93 -27.41
N GLU A 717 15.26 8.88 -26.48
CA GLU A 717 13.95 9.25 -25.95
C GLU A 717 13.07 9.87 -27.05
N CYS A 718 13.63 10.74 -27.92
CA CYS A 718 12.91 11.27 -29.08
C CYS A 718 12.38 10.13 -29.96
N ALA A 719 13.23 9.17 -30.33
CA ALA A 719 12.83 8.05 -31.20
C ALA A 719 11.77 7.13 -30.58
N LYS A 720 11.74 6.97 -29.25
CA LYS A 720 10.70 6.19 -28.55
C LYS A 720 9.35 6.89 -28.53
N HIS A 721 9.34 8.22 -28.61
CA HIS A 721 8.15 9.05 -28.50
C HIS A 721 7.79 9.72 -29.84
N ASP A 722 8.27 9.16 -30.96
CA ASP A 722 8.03 9.64 -32.33
C ASP A 722 8.47 11.09 -32.61
N TYR A 723 9.43 11.62 -31.83
CA TYR A 723 10.07 12.91 -32.04
C TYR A 723 11.38 12.79 -32.82
N GLN A 724 11.71 13.84 -33.57
CA GLN A 724 12.96 13.98 -34.30
C GLN A 724 13.63 15.31 -33.94
N LEU A 725 14.94 15.26 -33.67
CA LEU A 725 15.76 16.46 -33.49
C LEU A 725 16.11 17.03 -34.87
N GLU A 726 15.51 18.17 -35.21
CA GLU A 726 15.73 18.90 -36.47
C GLU A 726 16.25 20.33 -36.17
N ASP A 727 16.54 21.10 -37.23
CA ASP A 727 16.85 22.54 -37.16
C ASP A 727 17.88 22.94 -36.07
N GLY A 728 18.99 22.20 -36.00
CA GLY A 728 20.10 22.50 -35.07
C GLY A 728 19.86 22.12 -33.61
N ALA A 729 18.74 21.47 -33.27
CA ALA A 729 18.41 21.07 -31.89
C ALA A 729 19.51 20.24 -31.21
N ALA A 730 20.16 19.36 -31.96
CA ALA A 730 21.23 18.52 -31.43
C ALA A 730 22.49 19.30 -31.06
N ASP A 731 22.85 20.33 -31.84
CA ASP A 731 23.99 21.19 -31.55
C ASP A 731 23.68 22.10 -30.35
N ALA A 732 22.44 22.62 -30.28
CA ALA A 732 21.96 23.39 -29.13
C ALA A 732 21.95 22.56 -27.83
N LEU A 733 21.57 21.28 -27.91
CA LEU A 733 21.64 20.35 -26.78
C LEU A 733 23.07 20.05 -26.37
N LEU A 734 23.99 19.92 -27.33
CA LEU A 734 25.39 19.69 -27.04
C LEU A 734 25.98 20.87 -26.24
N GLU A 735 25.77 22.11 -26.70
CA GLU A 735 26.18 23.32 -25.98
C GLU A 735 25.53 23.41 -24.58
N HIS A 736 24.23 23.10 -24.49
CA HIS A 736 23.52 23.10 -23.22
C HIS A 736 24.14 22.12 -22.23
N PHE A 737 24.38 20.87 -22.64
CA PHE A 737 24.99 19.87 -21.78
C PHE A 737 26.45 20.17 -21.48
N GLU A 738 27.22 20.80 -22.38
CA GLU A 738 28.59 21.25 -22.10
C GLU A 738 28.64 22.31 -21.00
N ALA A 739 27.68 23.24 -20.96
CA ALA A 739 27.59 24.29 -19.96
C ALA A 739 27.22 23.79 -18.55
N LEU A 740 26.57 22.62 -18.43
CA LEU A 740 26.17 22.08 -17.14
C LEU A 740 27.35 21.51 -16.34
N PRO A 741 27.49 21.85 -15.04
CA PRO A 741 28.48 21.24 -14.17
C PRO A 741 28.15 19.76 -13.94
N LYS A 742 29.13 18.89 -14.20
CA LYS A 742 28.99 17.42 -14.06
C LYS A 742 29.78 16.94 -12.85
N ASP A 743 29.39 17.40 -11.67
CA ASP A 743 29.97 16.92 -10.41
C ASP A 743 29.47 15.50 -10.04
N GLY A 744 29.88 14.99 -8.88
CA GLY A 744 29.54 13.64 -8.42
C GLY A 744 28.05 13.43 -8.08
N THR A 745 27.24 14.49 -8.07
CA THR A 745 25.80 14.45 -7.79
C THR A 745 24.93 14.64 -9.03
N PHE A 746 25.56 14.85 -10.19
CA PHE A 746 24.87 15.10 -11.45
C PHE A 746 23.95 13.94 -11.85
N GLY A 747 22.72 14.26 -12.28
CA GLY A 747 21.66 13.29 -12.57
C GLY A 747 21.80 12.48 -13.86
N ASN A 748 22.79 12.77 -14.71
CA ASN A 748 23.11 12.02 -15.94
C ASN A 748 21.88 11.71 -16.82
N GLY A 749 21.53 10.44 -17.02
CA GLY A 749 20.38 10.04 -17.82
C GLY A 749 19.05 10.60 -17.31
N ARG A 750 18.92 10.86 -15.99
CA ARG A 750 17.76 11.56 -15.44
C ARG A 750 17.72 13.02 -15.91
N THR A 751 18.88 13.69 -16.00
CA THR A 751 18.99 15.05 -16.54
C THR A 751 18.62 15.05 -18.03
N ALA A 752 19.13 14.10 -18.82
CA ALA A 752 18.79 13.99 -20.24
C ALA A 752 17.28 13.82 -20.49
N ARG A 753 16.60 12.95 -19.72
CA ARG A 753 15.13 12.77 -19.80
C ARG A 753 14.37 14.04 -19.43
N LYS A 754 14.76 14.71 -18.34
CA LYS A 754 14.17 16.00 -17.95
C LYS A 754 14.36 17.07 -19.04
N THR A 755 15.52 17.11 -19.68
CA THR A 755 15.75 18.03 -20.80
C THR A 755 14.82 17.71 -21.96
N PHE A 756 14.64 16.43 -22.32
CA PHE A 756 13.67 16.03 -23.34
C PHE A 756 12.23 16.43 -22.99
N GLU A 757 11.77 16.15 -21.76
CA GLU A 757 10.43 16.54 -21.29
C GLU A 757 10.21 18.05 -21.44
N ARG A 758 11.19 18.86 -21.02
CA ARG A 758 11.12 20.32 -21.17
C ARG A 758 11.10 20.77 -22.64
N MET A 759 11.85 20.09 -23.52
CA MET A 759 11.79 20.40 -24.96
C MET A 759 10.38 20.16 -25.53
N VAL A 760 9.71 19.09 -25.08
CA VAL A 760 8.32 18.81 -25.48
C VAL A 760 7.37 19.90 -24.97
N ASP A 761 7.52 20.35 -23.72
CA ASP A 761 6.71 21.44 -23.15
C ASP A 761 6.87 22.76 -23.92
N HIS A 762 8.12 23.11 -24.28
CA HIS A 762 8.41 24.30 -25.07
C HIS A 762 7.86 24.18 -26.51
N GLN A 763 7.96 22.99 -27.11
CA GLN A 763 7.40 22.74 -28.44
C GLN A 763 5.87 22.90 -28.43
N ALA A 764 5.17 22.32 -27.45
CA ALA A 764 3.73 22.46 -27.29
C ALA A 764 3.33 23.94 -27.14
N SER A 765 4.10 24.69 -26.33
CA SER A 765 3.88 26.13 -26.14
C SER A 765 4.07 26.92 -27.43
N ARG A 766 5.13 26.66 -28.20
CA ARG A 766 5.39 27.30 -29.50
C ARG A 766 4.28 27.00 -30.52
N LEU A 767 3.88 25.72 -30.64
CA LEU A 767 2.88 25.30 -31.62
C LEU A 767 1.47 25.76 -31.27
N SER A 768 1.17 26.00 -29.98
CA SER A 768 -0.15 26.50 -29.54
C SER A 768 -0.51 27.90 -30.08
N VAL A 769 0.50 28.71 -30.45
CA VAL A 769 0.33 30.09 -30.93
C VAL A 769 0.30 30.17 -32.47
N SER A 770 0.57 29.06 -33.17
CA SER A 770 0.57 28.99 -34.64
C SER A 770 -0.72 28.36 -35.19
N PRO A 771 -1.53 29.08 -35.98
CA PRO A 771 -2.83 28.60 -36.47
C PRO A 771 -2.76 27.52 -37.57
N ASP A 772 -1.60 27.30 -38.19
CA ASP A 772 -1.38 26.34 -39.29
C ASP A 772 -0.30 25.29 -38.93
N THR A 773 -0.45 24.59 -37.80
CA THR A 773 0.48 23.52 -37.38
C THR A 773 0.24 22.24 -38.17
N SER A 774 1.25 21.76 -38.90
CA SER A 774 1.16 20.49 -39.65
C SER A 774 1.50 19.28 -38.77
N THR A 775 1.09 18.08 -39.18
CA THR A 775 1.45 16.83 -38.48
C THR A 775 2.96 16.61 -38.39
N ALA A 776 3.73 17.12 -39.36
CA ALA A 776 5.18 17.06 -39.34
C ALA A 776 5.80 17.95 -38.24
N ASP A 777 5.14 19.06 -37.89
CA ASP A 777 5.63 19.98 -36.85
C ASP A 777 5.43 19.40 -35.45
N LEU A 778 4.39 18.56 -35.26
CA LEU A 778 4.14 17.85 -34.00
C LEU A 778 5.25 16.86 -33.66
N THR A 779 5.97 16.33 -34.65
CA THR A 779 7.07 15.37 -34.45
C THR A 779 8.46 16.02 -34.40
N ARG A 780 8.56 17.36 -34.53
CA ARG A 780 9.85 18.06 -34.64
C ARG A 780 10.19 18.86 -33.39
N LEU A 781 11.38 18.62 -32.86
CA LEU A 781 12.01 19.45 -31.84
C LEU A 781 13.17 20.22 -32.47
N THR A 782 13.19 21.54 -32.29
CA THR A 782 14.15 22.46 -32.92
C THR A 782 15.06 23.11 -31.87
N ALA A 783 16.07 23.89 -32.30
CA ALA A 783 16.94 24.63 -31.39
C ALA A 783 16.19 25.59 -30.45
N GLU A 784 15.06 26.17 -30.90
CA GLU A 784 14.24 27.08 -30.09
C GLU A 784 13.66 26.38 -28.84
N ASP A 785 13.34 25.09 -28.95
CA ASP A 785 12.83 24.29 -27.81
C ASP A 785 13.92 24.04 -26.76
N VAL A 786 15.19 24.10 -27.17
CA VAL A 786 16.35 23.97 -26.27
C VAL A 786 16.73 25.32 -25.67
N ASP A 787 16.59 26.41 -26.42
CA ASP A 787 16.89 27.75 -25.92
C ASP A 787 15.85 28.24 -24.91
N GLY A 788 14.58 27.84 -25.04
CA GLY A 788 13.55 28.04 -24.01
C GLY A 788 13.96 27.48 -22.65
N ILE A 789 14.68 26.34 -22.65
CA ILE A 789 15.19 25.69 -21.43
C ILE A 789 16.24 26.56 -20.73
N LYS A 790 17.08 27.26 -21.51
CA LYS A 790 18.10 28.17 -20.99
C LYS A 790 17.50 29.44 -20.37
N ALA A 791 16.37 29.92 -20.91
CA ALA A 791 15.68 31.13 -20.42
C ALA A 791 14.99 30.94 -19.05
N ASP A 792 14.57 29.71 -18.73
CA ASP A 792 13.89 29.34 -17.49
C ASP A 792 14.84 28.96 -16.33
N ALA A 793 16.16 28.97 -16.55
CA ALA A 793 17.12 28.70 -15.48
C ALA A 793 17.26 29.93 -14.56
N PRO A 794 17.04 29.81 -13.22
CA PRO A 794 17.33 30.92 -12.32
C PRO A 794 18.83 31.23 -12.36
N GLY A 795 19.16 32.50 -12.61
CA GLY A 795 20.54 33.00 -12.69
C GLY A 795 21.31 32.96 -11.37
#